data_AF-A0A8B9XW19-F1
#
_entry.id   AF-A0A8B9XW19-F1
#
_cell.length_a   1.000
_cell.length_b   1.000
_cell.length_c   1.000
_cell.angle_alpha   90.00
_cell.angle_beta   90.00
_cell.angle_gamma   90.00
#
_symmetry.space_group_name_H-M   'P 1'
#
loop_
_entity.id
_entity.type
_entity.pdbx_description
1 polymer ?
#
loop_
_entity_poly.entity_id
_entity_poly.type
_entity_poly.pdbx_seq_one_letter_code
_entity_poly.pdbx_strand_id
1 'polypeptide(L)'
;MVGAEKEQSWIPKIFKKKTCTTFVADPTDSGGSLCQCGHPRGAHPSVAVEDAFGAAVVTVWDSDLHTTEKPTDAFGDLDFLGAGRKISNFLRLSDRTDPATVYTLVTKVWGFRAPNLVVSVLGGSGGPILQTWLQDLLRRGLVRAAQSTGAWIVTGGLHKGIGRHVGAAVRDHQTASTGGSKVVAMGVAPWGVVRNRDTLTNPKGSFPARYRWRGDPEDGVQFPLDYNYSAFFLVDDGTHGRLGGENRFRLGFESYLAQQKTGVGGTGIDIPVLLLLIDGDEKMLKVQEPRGPGGCTPGSQVLEEKRAGNLGSRKGECFPSLTCLPFYSVADRGCHPGSAPCLLVAGSGGAADCLAEILEDTLAPGSGGGRRREPRDLIKRFFPKGDPEVLQAQVERIMTRKELLTVYSTDDGPEEFETIVLRALVKACGSSEASAYLDELRLAVAWNRVDIAQSELFRGDIQWRSFHLEASLMDALLNDRPEFVRLLISHGLSLGHFLTPVRLAQLYNAAPPNSLIHNLLDQVSHGASTKAPALKPSEEPQFPKVGQVLRMLLGKTCAPTFPAGGTRRSDNSRENSFMLSDKAASGLMEAVPGQAPWSDLLLWALLLNRAQMALYFWEMGSNSVASALGASLLLRVLGRLETEAEEAARRKELAKFEGWVLWGMGAWGTTGSSQEGVVSLPFLL
;
A
#
# COMPACT_ATOMS: atom_id res chain seq x y z
N MET A 1 24.83 -1.51 -25.84
CA MET A 1 23.59 -2.27 -26.09
C MET A 1 23.68 -3.76 -25.69
N VAL A 2 24.85 -4.40 -25.72
CA VAL A 2 25.05 -5.82 -25.33
C VAL A 2 24.86 -6.11 -23.82
N GLY A 3 24.84 -5.09 -22.95
CA GLY A 3 24.74 -5.27 -21.49
C GLY A 3 23.38 -5.76 -21.01
N ALA A 4 22.29 -5.04 -21.36
CA ALA A 4 20.94 -5.37 -20.92
C ALA A 4 20.41 -6.70 -21.50
N GLU A 5 20.76 -7.02 -22.76
CA GLU A 5 20.41 -8.30 -23.40
C GLU A 5 21.01 -9.50 -22.64
N LYS A 6 22.23 -9.36 -22.09
CA LYS A 6 22.90 -10.43 -21.36
C LYS A 6 22.34 -10.59 -19.96
N GLU A 7 22.03 -9.48 -19.28
CA GLU A 7 21.48 -9.44 -17.92
C GLU A 7 20.05 -10.00 -17.81
N GLN A 8 19.25 -9.94 -18.89
CA GLN A 8 17.85 -10.39 -18.88
C GLN A 8 17.60 -11.69 -19.68
N SER A 9 18.67 -12.38 -20.10
CA SER A 9 18.60 -13.67 -20.84
C SER A 9 17.95 -14.83 -20.07
N TRP A 10 17.71 -14.66 -18.78
CA TRP A 10 17.01 -15.62 -17.92
C TRP A 10 15.48 -15.50 -18.02
N ILE A 11 14.94 -14.37 -18.49
CA ILE A 11 13.48 -14.12 -18.53
C ILE A 11 12.74 -15.23 -19.30
N PRO A 12 13.13 -15.63 -20.53
CA PRO A 12 12.47 -16.74 -21.25
C PRO A 12 12.59 -18.11 -20.57
N LYS A 13 13.57 -18.29 -19.66
CA LYS A 13 13.74 -19.55 -18.93
C LYS A 13 12.68 -19.70 -17.85
N ILE A 14 12.31 -18.60 -17.19
CA ILE A 14 11.31 -18.56 -16.11
C ILE A 14 9.91 -18.32 -16.67
N PHE A 15 9.72 -17.25 -17.42
CA PHE A 15 8.41 -16.82 -17.90
C PHE A 15 7.99 -17.55 -19.17
N LYS A 16 6.73 -17.96 -19.21
CA LYS A 16 6.12 -18.70 -20.32
C LYS A 16 5.03 -17.87 -20.99
N LYS A 17 4.68 -18.24 -22.21
CA LYS A 17 3.51 -17.79 -22.98
C LYS A 17 2.65 -18.99 -23.34
N LYS A 18 1.36 -18.79 -23.62
CA LYS A 18 0.46 -19.85 -24.07
C LYS A 18 0.30 -19.84 -25.59
N THR A 19 0.01 -21.01 -26.16
CA THR A 19 -0.30 -21.15 -27.58
C THR A 19 -1.36 -22.23 -27.74
N CYS A 20 -2.45 -21.92 -28.45
CA CYS A 20 -3.52 -22.88 -28.72
C CYS A 20 -3.01 -24.05 -29.58
N THR A 21 -3.22 -25.27 -29.09
CA THR A 21 -2.76 -26.53 -29.70
C THR A 21 -3.89 -27.50 -30.00
N THR A 22 -5.14 -27.11 -29.80
CA THR A 22 -6.30 -27.92 -30.20
C THR A 22 -7.32 -27.02 -30.87
N PHE A 23 -7.68 -27.36 -32.12
CA PHE A 23 -8.75 -26.66 -32.82
C PHE A 23 -10.11 -27.15 -32.34
N VAL A 24 -10.87 -26.26 -31.70
CA VAL A 24 -12.26 -26.49 -31.30
C VAL A 24 -13.11 -25.51 -32.09
N ALA A 25 -13.97 -25.98 -32.99
CA ALA A 25 -14.75 -25.12 -33.87
C ALA A 25 -15.66 -24.16 -33.07
N ASP A 26 -15.66 -22.88 -33.45
CA ASP A 26 -16.56 -21.89 -32.86
C ASP A 26 -17.97 -22.09 -33.41
N PRO A 27 -18.98 -22.40 -32.57
CA PRO A 27 -20.35 -22.63 -33.04
C PRO A 27 -21.00 -21.38 -33.64
N THR A 28 -20.46 -20.19 -33.36
CA THR A 28 -20.95 -18.91 -33.92
C THR A 28 -20.40 -18.63 -35.31
N ASP A 29 -19.39 -19.37 -35.77
CA ASP A 29 -18.84 -19.26 -37.12
C ASP A 29 -19.56 -20.19 -38.09
N SER A 30 -20.38 -19.62 -38.97
CA SER A 30 -21.10 -20.38 -40.02
C SER A 30 -20.16 -21.11 -40.98
N GLY A 31 -18.89 -20.69 -41.08
CA GLY A 31 -17.87 -21.30 -41.93
C GLY A 31 -17.05 -22.41 -41.26
N GLY A 32 -17.20 -22.65 -39.95
CA GLY A 32 -16.42 -23.66 -39.21
C GLY A 32 -14.90 -23.51 -39.30
N SER A 33 -14.43 -22.29 -39.59
CA SER A 33 -13.05 -21.95 -39.91
C SER A 33 -12.32 -21.27 -38.74
N LEU A 34 -13.09 -20.74 -37.78
CA LEU A 34 -12.62 -20.13 -36.56
C LEU A 34 -12.63 -21.13 -35.41
N CYS A 35 -11.55 -21.11 -34.63
CA CYS A 35 -11.49 -21.81 -33.35
C CYS A 35 -12.17 -20.95 -32.27
N GLN A 36 -12.71 -21.60 -31.24
CA GLN A 36 -13.18 -20.95 -30.02
C GLN A 36 -12.08 -20.17 -29.27
N CYS A 37 -10.78 -20.38 -29.57
CA CYS A 37 -9.72 -19.50 -29.06
C CYS A 37 -9.68 -18.13 -29.78
N GLY A 38 -10.35 -17.99 -30.93
CA GLY A 38 -10.38 -16.78 -31.77
C GLY A 38 -9.39 -16.78 -32.93
N HIS A 39 -8.48 -17.76 -33.02
CA HIS A 39 -7.60 -17.92 -34.18
C HIS A 39 -8.28 -18.69 -35.33
N PRO A 40 -7.97 -18.34 -36.60
CA PRO A 40 -8.41 -19.13 -37.75
C PRO A 40 -7.71 -20.50 -37.77
N ARG A 41 -8.32 -21.48 -38.43
CA ARG A 41 -7.80 -22.85 -38.57
C ARG A 41 -6.36 -22.87 -39.10
N GLY A 42 -6.04 -22.03 -40.09
CA GLY A 42 -4.70 -21.93 -40.66
C GLY A 42 -3.62 -21.33 -39.74
N ALA A 43 -4.00 -20.71 -38.63
CA ALA A 43 -3.05 -20.19 -37.63
C ALA A 43 -2.68 -21.24 -36.56
N HIS A 44 -3.33 -22.39 -36.56
CA HIS A 44 -3.01 -23.49 -35.65
C HIS A 44 -1.91 -24.38 -36.24
N PRO A 45 -1.04 -24.99 -35.41
CA PRO A 45 -0.07 -25.98 -35.90
C PRO A 45 -0.82 -27.19 -36.49
N SER A 46 -0.23 -27.88 -37.47
CA SER A 46 -0.87 -29.03 -38.14
C SER A 46 -1.38 -30.08 -37.15
N VAL A 47 -0.59 -30.37 -36.11
CA VAL A 47 -0.92 -31.28 -35.00
C VAL A 47 -2.24 -30.91 -34.30
N ALA A 48 -2.56 -29.62 -34.19
CA ALA A 48 -3.79 -29.15 -33.54
C ALA A 48 -5.06 -29.40 -34.37
N VAL A 49 -4.90 -29.69 -35.66
CA VAL A 49 -5.97 -29.85 -36.65
C VAL A 49 -6.10 -31.31 -37.10
N GLU A 50 -5.05 -32.12 -36.93
CA GLU A 50 -4.95 -33.51 -37.38
C GLU A 50 -5.55 -34.55 -36.40
N ASP A 51 -5.70 -34.23 -35.10
CA ASP A 51 -6.28 -35.12 -34.07
C ASP A 51 -7.83 -35.23 -34.12
N ALA A 52 -8.36 -35.52 -35.31
CA ALA A 52 -9.79 -35.67 -35.57
C ALA A 52 -10.49 -36.81 -34.78
N PHE A 53 -9.73 -37.73 -34.16
CA PHE A 53 -10.30 -38.80 -33.33
C PHE A 53 -10.64 -38.35 -31.88
N GLY A 54 -9.98 -37.32 -31.35
CA GLY A 54 -10.27 -36.74 -30.03
C GLY A 54 -11.04 -35.43 -30.08
N ALA A 55 -10.83 -34.62 -31.13
CA ALA A 55 -11.51 -33.34 -31.34
C ALA A 55 -13.02 -33.48 -31.64
N ALA A 56 -13.49 -34.66 -32.06
CA ALA A 56 -14.91 -34.93 -32.26
C ALA A 56 -15.74 -34.98 -30.96
N VAL A 57 -15.09 -35.11 -29.79
CA VAL A 57 -15.76 -35.18 -28.48
C VAL A 57 -15.72 -33.84 -27.73
N VAL A 58 -14.77 -32.96 -28.04
CA VAL A 58 -14.60 -31.69 -27.33
C VAL A 58 -15.43 -30.60 -27.99
N THR A 59 -16.49 -30.18 -27.32
CA THR A 59 -17.40 -29.10 -27.79
C THR A 59 -17.09 -27.74 -27.19
N VAL A 60 -16.29 -27.68 -26.11
CA VAL A 60 -16.00 -26.45 -25.36
C VAL A 60 -14.50 -26.29 -25.21
N TRP A 61 -13.99 -25.16 -25.70
CA TRP A 61 -12.59 -24.80 -25.55
C TRP A 61 -12.28 -24.34 -24.13
N ASP A 62 -11.08 -24.66 -23.70
CA ASP A 62 -10.56 -24.42 -22.36
C ASP A 62 -9.06 -24.13 -22.46
N SER A 63 -8.62 -22.98 -21.94
CA SER A 63 -7.22 -22.55 -22.01
C SER A 63 -6.27 -23.58 -21.37
N ASP A 64 -6.71 -24.24 -20.30
CA ASP A 64 -5.87 -25.11 -19.51
C ASP A 64 -5.64 -26.48 -20.16
N LEU A 65 -6.58 -26.92 -20.99
CA LEU A 65 -6.55 -28.21 -21.69
C LEU A 65 -6.06 -28.09 -23.14
N HIS A 66 -6.35 -26.96 -23.79
CA HIS A 66 -6.17 -26.79 -25.24
C HIS A 66 -5.04 -25.83 -25.62
N THR A 67 -4.22 -25.42 -24.65
CA THR A 67 -3.02 -24.63 -24.90
C THR A 67 -1.77 -25.31 -24.34
N THR A 68 -0.61 -24.94 -24.88
CA THR A 68 0.71 -25.34 -24.36
C THR A 68 1.54 -24.13 -23.98
N GLU A 69 2.31 -24.26 -22.91
CA GLU A 69 3.24 -23.23 -22.46
C GLU A 69 4.59 -23.33 -23.17
N LYS A 70 5.07 -22.21 -23.70
CA LYS A 70 6.37 -22.07 -24.37
C LYS A 70 7.16 -20.92 -23.72
N PRO A 71 8.50 -20.85 -23.87
CA PRO A 71 9.28 -19.69 -23.43
C PRO A 71 8.70 -18.38 -23.96
N THR A 72 8.62 -17.35 -23.10
CA THR A 72 8.14 -16.03 -23.54
C THR A 72 9.06 -15.44 -24.60
N ASP A 73 8.46 -14.72 -25.53
CA ASP A 73 9.11 -14.07 -26.67
C ASP A 73 8.85 -12.57 -26.74
N ALA A 74 8.26 -11.97 -25.70
CA ALA A 74 7.93 -10.56 -25.68
C ALA A 74 8.20 -9.99 -24.28
N PHE A 75 9.31 -9.30 -24.13
CA PHE A 75 9.74 -8.67 -22.89
C PHE A 75 10.73 -7.53 -23.14
N GLY A 76 10.80 -6.59 -22.20
CA GLY A 76 11.80 -5.53 -22.16
C GLY A 76 11.19 -4.17 -21.91
N ASP A 77 11.53 -3.21 -22.75
CA ASP A 77 11.22 -1.80 -22.61
C ASP A 77 10.33 -1.33 -23.77
N LEU A 78 9.28 -0.54 -23.49
CA LEU A 78 8.38 0.07 -24.45
C LEU A 78 8.73 1.54 -24.66
N ASP A 79 8.94 1.90 -25.92
CA ASP A 79 9.00 3.29 -26.37
C ASP A 79 7.77 3.60 -27.24
N PHE A 80 6.90 4.45 -26.71
CA PHE A 80 5.66 4.87 -27.36
C PHE A 80 5.95 5.97 -28.38
N LEU A 81 5.80 5.65 -29.67
CA LEU A 81 6.11 6.59 -30.75
C LEU A 81 5.28 7.88 -30.63
N GLY A 82 5.97 9.02 -30.62
CA GLY A 82 5.36 10.35 -30.53
C GLY A 82 4.82 10.75 -29.16
N ALA A 83 5.04 9.95 -28.10
CA ALA A 83 4.62 10.31 -26.74
C ALA A 83 5.63 11.27 -26.05
N GLY A 84 6.92 11.21 -26.42
CA GLY A 84 7.98 12.04 -25.82
C GLY A 84 8.20 11.75 -24.32
N ARG A 85 7.95 10.52 -23.87
CA ARG A 85 7.93 10.12 -22.45
C ARG A 85 9.02 9.11 -22.09
N LYS A 86 9.13 8.85 -20.79
CA LYS A 86 9.97 7.81 -20.21
C LYS A 86 9.49 6.43 -20.67
N ILE A 87 10.45 5.54 -20.87
CA ILE A 87 10.25 4.14 -21.24
C ILE A 87 9.44 3.40 -20.16
N SER A 88 8.50 2.54 -20.58
CA SER A 88 7.75 1.64 -19.69
C SER A 88 8.31 0.22 -19.78
N ASN A 89 8.31 -0.56 -18.70
CA ASN A 89 8.70 -1.98 -18.79
C ASN A 89 7.52 -2.84 -19.24
N PHE A 90 7.77 -3.95 -19.93
CA PHE A 90 6.72 -4.91 -20.28
C PHE A 90 7.20 -6.35 -20.25
N LEU A 91 6.26 -7.25 -19.96
CA LEU A 91 6.47 -8.70 -20.00
C LEU A 91 5.19 -9.41 -20.48
N ARG A 92 5.31 -10.26 -21.50
CA ARG A 92 4.30 -11.27 -21.84
C ARG A 92 4.49 -12.50 -20.96
N LEU A 93 3.42 -12.93 -20.32
CA LEU A 93 3.42 -14.04 -19.37
C LEU A 93 2.13 -14.86 -19.43
N SER A 94 2.21 -16.16 -19.11
CA SER A 94 1.06 -17.06 -19.00
C SER A 94 0.14 -16.62 -17.87
N ASP A 95 -1.18 -16.76 -18.03
CA ASP A 95 -2.16 -16.56 -16.95
C ASP A 95 -1.94 -17.46 -15.72
N ARG A 96 -1.10 -18.50 -15.85
CA ARG A 96 -0.68 -19.41 -14.78
C ARG A 96 0.67 -19.08 -14.13
N THR A 97 1.33 -18.01 -14.57
CA THR A 97 2.64 -17.62 -14.03
C THR A 97 2.57 -17.39 -12.52
N ASP A 98 3.55 -17.91 -11.79
CA ASP A 98 3.66 -17.72 -10.34
C ASP A 98 3.89 -16.23 -9.99
N PRO A 99 2.98 -15.60 -9.22
CA PRO A 99 3.09 -14.22 -8.76
C PRO A 99 4.43 -13.87 -8.08
N ALA A 100 5.05 -14.82 -7.37
CA ALA A 100 6.30 -14.57 -6.64
C ALA A 100 7.46 -14.19 -7.57
N THR A 101 7.53 -14.85 -8.72
CA THR A 101 8.53 -14.55 -9.75
C THR A 101 8.33 -13.17 -10.34
N VAL A 102 7.08 -12.74 -10.52
CA VAL A 102 6.72 -11.41 -11.02
C VAL A 102 7.05 -10.33 -10.00
N TYR A 103 6.71 -10.53 -8.73
CA TYR A 103 7.05 -9.57 -7.68
C TYR A 103 8.57 -9.34 -7.57
N THR A 104 9.35 -10.41 -7.69
CA THR A 104 10.81 -10.35 -7.71
C THR A 104 11.32 -9.57 -8.92
N LEU A 105 10.77 -9.81 -10.12
CA LEU A 105 11.10 -9.05 -11.33
C LEU A 105 10.83 -7.55 -11.13
N VAL A 106 9.66 -7.19 -10.64
CA VAL A 106 9.22 -5.80 -10.44
C VAL A 106 10.12 -5.06 -9.46
N THR A 107 10.45 -5.70 -8.33
CA THR A 107 11.18 -5.05 -7.24
C THR A 107 12.70 -5.06 -7.42
N LYS A 108 13.26 -6.14 -7.99
CA LYS A 108 14.71 -6.33 -8.14
C LYS A 108 15.24 -5.91 -9.50
N VAL A 109 14.45 -6.10 -10.58
CA VAL A 109 14.93 -5.95 -11.96
C VAL A 109 14.41 -4.65 -12.56
N TRP A 110 13.11 -4.38 -12.44
CA TRP A 110 12.54 -3.08 -12.86
C TRP A 110 12.81 -1.96 -11.85
N GLY A 111 13.23 -2.32 -10.62
CA GLY A 111 13.66 -1.37 -9.61
C GLY A 111 12.53 -0.55 -8.97
N PHE A 112 11.28 -1.02 -9.07
CA PHE A 112 10.17 -0.41 -8.36
C PHE A 112 10.25 -0.74 -6.87
N ARG A 113 10.13 0.27 -6.00
CA ARG A 113 10.08 0.04 -4.55
C ARG A 113 8.80 -0.73 -4.21
N ALA A 114 8.90 -1.65 -3.24
CA ALA A 114 7.73 -2.34 -2.71
C ALA A 114 6.69 -1.31 -2.21
N PRO A 115 5.40 -1.50 -2.53
CA PRO A 115 4.38 -0.52 -2.19
C PRO A 115 3.98 -0.62 -0.72
N ASN A 116 3.50 0.49 -0.15
CA ASN A 116 2.85 0.47 1.17
C ASN A 116 1.33 0.22 1.09
N LEU A 117 0.77 0.21 -0.13
CA LEU A 117 -0.64 -0.01 -0.45
C LEU A 117 -0.75 -0.40 -1.92
N VAL A 118 -1.69 -1.27 -2.26
CA VAL A 118 -2.05 -1.54 -3.65
C VAL A 118 -3.49 -1.12 -3.86
N VAL A 119 -3.73 -0.22 -4.82
CA VAL A 119 -5.08 0.15 -5.25
C VAL A 119 -5.35 -0.48 -6.61
N SER A 120 -6.21 -1.50 -6.61
CA SER A 120 -6.67 -2.19 -7.80
C SER A 120 -7.92 -1.50 -8.34
N VAL A 121 -7.76 -0.75 -9.44
CA VAL A 121 -8.86 0.00 -10.06
C VAL A 121 -9.61 -0.90 -11.03
N LEU A 122 -10.92 -0.95 -10.84
CA LEU A 122 -11.88 -1.74 -11.61
C LEU A 122 -12.91 -0.78 -12.19
N GLY A 123 -13.30 -1.03 -13.44
CA GLY A 123 -14.34 -0.24 -14.07
C GLY A 123 -14.64 -0.69 -15.48
N GLY A 124 -15.86 -0.39 -15.94
CA GLY A 124 -16.39 -0.84 -17.21
C GLY A 124 -15.77 -0.17 -18.45
N SER A 125 -16.28 -0.54 -19.63
CA SER A 125 -16.02 0.13 -20.91
C SER A 125 -16.61 1.54 -21.01
N GLY A 126 -17.08 2.12 -19.89
CA GLY A 126 -17.82 3.37 -19.78
C GLY A 126 -17.48 4.37 -20.88
N GLY A 127 -18.50 5.08 -21.37
CA GLY A 127 -18.43 5.93 -22.56
C GLY A 127 -17.17 6.81 -22.61
N PRO A 128 -16.75 7.27 -23.81
CA PRO A 128 -15.41 7.85 -24.05
C PRO A 128 -15.05 9.07 -23.20
N ILE A 129 -16.00 9.63 -22.44
CA ILE A 129 -15.89 10.79 -21.57
C ILE A 129 -16.36 10.43 -20.16
N LEU A 130 -15.42 10.45 -19.22
CA LEU A 130 -15.69 10.33 -17.78
C LEU A 130 -16.20 11.67 -17.24
N GLN A 131 -17.12 11.65 -16.27
CA GLN A 131 -17.63 12.85 -15.60
C GLN A 131 -16.48 13.67 -14.99
N THR A 132 -16.60 15.00 -14.97
CA THR A 132 -15.52 15.92 -14.54
C THR A 132 -15.08 15.68 -13.10
N TRP A 133 -16.02 15.49 -12.17
CA TRP A 133 -15.71 15.22 -10.77
C TRP A 133 -14.97 13.89 -10.59
N LEU A 134 -15.28 12.86 -11.39
CA LEU A 134 -14.55 11.59 -11.39
C LEU A 134 -13.12 11.75 -11.91
N GLN A 135 -12.89 12.63 -12.90
CA GLN A 135 -11.53 12.96 -13.34
C GLN A 135 -10.74 13.66 -12.22
N ASP A 136 -11.39 14.56 -11.48
CA ASP A 136 -10.80 15.20 -10.30
C ASP A 136 -10.54 14.20 -9.16
N LEU A 137 -11.44 13.24 -8.92
CA LEU A 137 -11.23 12.13 -7.98
C LEU A 137 -9.98 11.31 -8.34
N LEU A 138 -9.86 10.90 -9.61
CA LEU A 138 -8.70 10.13 -10.06
C LEU A 138 -7.40 10.93 -9.91
N ARG A 139 -7.39 12.21 -10.27
CA ARG A 139 -6.19 13.04 -10.26
C ARG A 139 -5.80 13.51 -8.85
N ARG A 140 -6.72 14.11 -8.10
CA ARG A 140 -6.46 14.75 -6.80
C ARG A 140 -6.66 13.82 -5.62
N GLY A 141 -7.51 12.80 -5.76
CA GLY A 141 -7.68 11.75 -4.76
C GLY A 141 -6.69 10.61 -5.00
N LEU A 142 -7.01 9.71 -5.95
CA LEU A 142 -6.26 8.46 -6.16
C LEU A 142 -4.77 8.68 -6.44
N VAL A 143 -4.42 9.51 -7.43
CA VAL A 143 -3.01 9.65 -7.86
C VAL A 143 -2.17 10.42 -6.84
N ARG A 144 -2.75 11.46 -6.20
CA ARG A 144 -2.09 12.16 -5.09
C ARG A 144 -1.86 11.24 -3.90
N ALA A 145 -2.88 10.46 -3.53
CA ALA A 145 -2.79 9.49 -2.44
C ALA A 145 -1.72 8.43 -2.72
N ALA A 146 -1.67 7.91 -3.95
CA ALA A 146 -0.65 6.94 -4.35
C ALA A 146 0.77 7.53 -4.29
N GLN A 147 0.94 8.81 -4.62
CA GLN A 147 2.23 9.51 -4.48
C GLN A 147 2.65 9.66 -3.02
N SER A 148 1.72 10.09 -2.17
CA SER A 148 1.92 10.35 -0.74
C SER A 148 2.29 9.08 0.02
N THR A 149 1.55 8.01 -0.21
CA THR A 149 1.70 6.73 0.50
C THR A 149 2.75 5.81 -0.12
N GLY A 150 3.14 6.05 -1.37
CA GLY A 150 3.96 5.10 -2.15
C GLY A 150 3.17 3.88 -2.59
N ALA A 151 1.89 4.06 -2.94
CA ALA A 151 1.03 2.98 -3.42
C ALA A 151 1.30 2.60 -4.87
N TRP A 152 1.02 1.35 -5.22
CA TRP A 152 0.91 0.93 -6.63
C TRP A 152 -0.54 1.03 -7.08
N ILE A 153 -0.74 1.57 -8.28
CA ILE A 153 -2.05 1.59 -8.94
C ILE A 153 -2.06 0.47 -9.98
N VAL A 154 -2.93 -0.52 -9.83
CA VAL A 154 -3.07 -1.66 -10.75
C VAL A 154 -4.37 -1.52 -11.54
N THR A 155 -4.30 -1.57 -12.87
CA THR A 155 -5.47 -1.46 -13.76
C THR A 155 -5.34 -2.39 -14.97
N GLY A 156 -6.29 -2.33 -15.92
CA GLY A 156 -6.22 -3.07 -17.18
C GLY A 156 -5.15 -2.60 -18.19
N GLY A 157 -4.54 -1.43 -18.02
CA GLY A 157 -3.44 -0.93 -18.87
C GLY A 157 -3.76 -0.59 -20.34
N LEU A 158 -4.91 -1.00 -20.87
CA LEU A 158 -5.36 -0.63 -22.22
C LEU A 158 -5.78 0.84 -22.27
N HIS A 159 -5.63 1.49 -23.42
CA HIS A 159 -6.11 2.85 -23.69
C HIS A 159 -7.64 2.87 -23.95
N LYS A 160 -8.39 2.21 -23.07
CA LYS A 160 -9.86 2.07 -23.11
C LYS A 160 -10.43 2.12 -21.69
N GLY A 161 -11.69 2.57 -21.58
CA GLY A 161 -12.46 2.56 -20.32
C GLY A 161 -11.75 3.30 -19.19
N ILE A 162 -11.91 2.82 -17.97
CA ILE A 162 -11.33 3.46 -16.78
C ILE A 162 -9.78 3.53 -16.83
N GLY A 163 -9.12 2.54 -17.45
CA GLY A 163 -7.66 2.48 -17.55
C GLY A 163 -7.05 3.70 -18.26
N ARG A 164 -7.72 4.18 -19.31
CA ARG A 164 -7.35 5.42 -20.02
C ARG A 164 -7.45 6.66 -19.14
N HIS A 165 -8.50 6.76 -18.33
CA HIS A 165 -8.72 7.92 -17.45
C HIS A 165 -7.74 7.93 -16.28
N VAL A 166 -7.42 6.76 -15.71
CA VAL A 166 -6.35 6.63 -14.71
C VAL A 166 -5.00 7.03 -15.31
N GLY A 167 -4.69 6.58 -16.53
CA GLY A 167 -3.46 6.97 -17.22
C GLY A 167 -3.36 8.49 -17.44
N ALA A 168 -4.45 9.12 -17.87
CA ALA A 168 -4.53 10.58 -18.01
C ALA A 168 -4.35 11.30 -16.67
N ALA A 169 -4.96 10.81 -15.59
CA ALA A 169 -4.80 11.38 -14.25
C ALA A 169 -3.35 11.28 -13.74
N VAL A 170 -2.70 10.14 -13.93
CA VAL A 170 -1.27 9.93 -13.59
C VAL A 170 -0.40 10.94 -14.35
N ARG A 171 -0.67 11.11 -15.64
CA ARG A 171 0.02 12.11 -16.45
C ARG A 171 -0.17 13.52 -15.90
N ASP A 172 -1.42 13.94 -15.73
CA ASP A 172 -1.77 15.33 -15.44
C ASP A 172 -1.26 15.74 -14.05
N HIS A 173 -1.18 14.78 -13.12
CA HIS A 173 -0.55 14.94 -11.82
C HIS A 173 0.98 15.04 -11.94
N GLN A 174 1.62 14.17 -12.71
CA GLN A 174 3.08 14.21 -12.92
C GLN A 174 3.53 15.49 -13.63
N THR A 175 2.73 16.06 -14.54
CA THR A 175 3.05 17.36 -15.17
C THR A 175 2.85 18.55 -14.24
N ALA A 176 1.98 18.42 -13.23
CA ALA A 176 1.72 19.47 -12.25
C ALA A 176 2.65 19.41 -11.03
N SER A 177 3.17 18.22 -10.69
CA SER A 177 4.04 18.00 -9.53
C SER A 177 5.51 18.30 -9.87
N THR A 178 6.14 19.21 -9.13
CA THR A 178 7.52 19.67 -9.39
C THR A 178 8.59 19.01 -8.50
N GLY A 179 8.25 18.04 -7.64
CA GLY A 179 9.23 17.49 -6.69
C GLY A 179 8.85 16.24 -5.91
N GLY A 180 7.81 15.49 -6.28
CA GLY A 180 7.38 14.30 -5.55
C GLY A 180 7.89 12.96 -6.11
N SER A 181 7.70 11.88 -5.34
CA SER A 181 7.93 10.50 -5.78
C SER A 181 7.11 10.18 -7.03
N LYS A 182 7.62 9.32 -7.92
CA LYS A 182 6.87 8.93 -9.12
C LYS A 182 5.83 7.88 -8.75
N VAL A 183 4.58 8.14 -9.13
CA VAL A 183 3.48 7.18 -9.02
C VAL A 183 3.75 5.99 -9.94
N VAL A 184 3.63 4.79 -9.40
CA VAL A 184 3.80 3.54 -10.15
C VAL A 184 2.43 3.03 -10.56
N ALA A 185 2.13 3.13 -11.85
CA ALA A 185 0.92 2.57 -12.45
C ALA A 185 1.27 1.33 -13.26
N MET A 186 0.65 0.19 -12.95
CA MET A 186 0.86 -1.10 -13.60
C MET A 186 -0.38 -1.54 -14.37
N GLY A 187 -0.20 -1.87 -15.65
CA GLY A 187 -1.25 -2.37 -16.52
C GLY A 187 -1.22 -3.89 -16.63
N VAL A 188 -2.28 -4.57 -16.23
CA VAL A 188 -2.49 -6.01 -16.43
C VAL A 188 -3.46 -6.18 -17.60
N ALA A 189 -2.93 -6.44 -18.78
CA ALA A 189 -3.68 -6.43 -20.03
C ALA A 189 -3.70 -7.83 -20.69
N PRO A 190 -4.82 -8.28 -21.28
CA PRO A 190 -4.86 -9.52 -22.03
C PRO A 190 -4.09 -9.39 -23.36
N TRP A 191 -3.09 -10.25 -23.59
CA TRP A 191 -2.27 -10.30 -24.81
C TRP A 191 -3.10 -10.51 -26.08
N GLY A 192 -4.22 -11.23 -25.97
CA GLY A 192 -5.12 -11.55 -27.06
C GLY A 192 -5.67 -10.34 -27.81
N VAL A 193 -5.79 -9.18 -27.15
CA VAL A 193 -6.40 -7.95 -27.67
C VAL A 193 -5.43 -6.79 -27.81
N VAL A 194 -4.14 -6.96 -27.47
CA VAL A 194 -3.16 -5.88 -27.61
C VAL A 194 -2.95 -5.59 -29.09
N ARG A 195 -3.26 -4.35 -29.49
CA ARG A 195 -3.02 -3.87 -30.86
C ARG A 195 -1.54 -3.80 -31.16
N ASN A 196 -1.14 -4.07 -32.40
CA ASN A 196 0.26 -4.01 -32.87
C ASN A 196 1.22 -4.87 -32.04
N ARG A 197 0.72 -5.95 -31.42
CA ARG A 197 1.51 -6.83 -30.56
C ARG A 197 2.68 -7.51 -31.27
N ASP A 198 2.63 -7.65 -32.59
CA ASP A 198 3.72 -8.22 -33.39
C ASP A 198 4.98 -7.35 -33.37
N THR A 199 4.88 -6.06 -33.04
CA THR A 199 6.07 -5.21 -32.84
C THR A 199 6.75 -5.46 -31.49
N LEU A 200 6.09 -6.19 -30.59
CA LEU A 200 6.58 -6.50 -29.25
C LEU A 200 7.24 -7.88 -29.17
N THR A 201 7.07 -8.72 -30.19
CA THR A 201 7.63 -10.07 -30.23
C THR A 201 9.09 -10.04 -30.69
N ASN A 202 9.97 -10.35 -29.76
CA ASN A 202 11.39 -10.57 -29.99
C ASN A 202 11.92 -11.58 -28.95
N PRO A 203 12.30 -12.81 -29.36
CA PRO A 203 12.81 -13.83 -28.45
C PRO A 203 14.05 -13.43 -27.63
N LYS A 204 14.80 -12.41 -28.08
CA LYS A 204 15.97 -11.88 -27.37
C LYS A 204 15.64 -10.74 -26.39
N GLY A 205 14.38 -10.31 -26.35
CA GLY A 205 13.94 -9.12 -25.63
C GLY A 205 14.18 -7.85 -26.44
N SER A 206 13.42 -6.80 -26.14
CA SER A 206 13.45 -5.53 -26.86
C SER A 206 13.74 -4.36 -25.91
N PHE A 207 14.86 -3.67 -26.12
CA PHE A 207 15.35 -2.61 -25.23
C PHE A 207 15.77 -1.34 -26.01
N PRO A 208 14.85 -0.57 -26.63
CA PRO A 208 13.39 -0.65 -26.50
C PRO A 208 12.65 -1.20 -27.73
N ALA A 209 11.45 -1.74 -27.52
CA ALA A 209 10.43 -1.98 -28.53
C ALA A 209 9.70 -0.68 -28.91
N ARG A 210 9.74 -0.31 -30.18
CA ARG A 210 9.01 0.85 -30.71
C ARG A 210 7.55 0.49 -30.94
N TYR A 211 6.65 1.04 -30.13
CA TYR A 211 5.23 0.72 -30.16
C TYR A 211 4.40 1.86 -30.77
N ARG A 212 3.67 1.56 -31.83
CA ARG A 212 2.70 2.47 -32.45
C ARG A 212 1.35 2.33 -31.76
N TRP A 213 0.94 3.37 -31.04
CA TRP A 213 -0.29 3.38 -30.25
C TRP A 213 -1.42 4.23 -30.86
N ARG A 214 -1.11 5.09 -31.85
CA ARG A 214 -2.09 5.86 -32.65
C ARG A 214 -1.92 5.63 -34.14
N GLY A 215 -2.98 5.90 -34.89
CA GLY A 215 -2.98 5.99 -36.35
C GLY A 215 -3.77 4.87 -37.04
N ASP A 216 -4.08 3.79 -36.32
CA ASP A 216 -4.84 2.65 -36.85
C ASP A 216 -6.34 2.80 -36.54
N PRO A 217 -7.24 2.44 -37.48
CA PRO A 217 -8.68 2.50 -37.27
C PRO A 217 -9.14 1.61 -36.11
N GLU A 218 -10.22 2.00 -35.44
CA GLU A 218 -10.81 1.21 -34.36
C GLU A 218 -11.60 0.02 -34.95
N ASP A 219 -11.14 -1.20 -34.69
CA ASP A 219 -11.77 -2.46 -35.12
C ASP A 219 -12.72 -3.05 -34.06
N GLY A 220 -12.73 -2.49 -32.85
CA GLY A 220 -13.51 -2.96 -31.70
C GLY A 220 -13.03 -4.31 -31.12
N VAL A 221 -11.93 -4.87 -31.62
CA VAL A 221 -11.38 -6.18 -31.22
C VAL A 221 -10.03 -6.02 -30.54
N GLN A 222 -9.19 -5.12 -31.04
CA GLN A 222 -7.86 -4.85 -30.51
C GLN A 222 -7.77 -3.42 -29.97
N PHE A 223 -7.07 -3.27 -28.85
CA PHE A 223 -6.93 -2.00 -28.15
C PHE A 223 -5.44 -1.68 -27.94
N PRO A 224 -5.02 -0.41 -28.14
CA PRO A 224 -3.64 -0.03 -27.87
C PRO A 224 -3.36 0.03 -26.36
N LEU A 225 -2.10 -0.19 -25.98
CA LEU A 225 -1.62 0.04 -24.61
C LEU A 225 -1.61 1.55 -24.27
N ASP A 226 -1.88 1.90 -23.02
CA ASP A 226 -1.89 3.30 -22.58
C ASP A 226 -0.48 3.78 -22.20
N TYR A 227 0.05 4.75 -22.96
CA TYR A 227 1.40 5.27 -22.81
C TYR A 227 1.72 5.99 -21.48
N ASN A 228 0.77 6.12 -20.55
CA ASN A 228 0.99 6.76 -19.24
C ASN A 228 1.36 5.76 -18.12
N TYR A 229 1.38 4.46 -18.39
CA TYR A 229 1.71 3.43 -17.41
C TYR A 229 3.22 3.21 -17.27
N SER A 230 3.65 2.84 -16.07
CA SER A 230 5.06 2.57 -15.77
C SER A 230 5.49 1.16 -16.19
N ALA A 231 4.58 0.19 -16.09
CA ALA A 231 4.86 -1.20 -16.46
C ALA A 231 3.62 -1.94 -16.96
N PHE A 232 3.84 -3.00 -17.75
CA PHE A 232 2.79 -3.85 -18.30
C PHE A 232 3.05 -5.34 -18.08
N PHE A 233 2.03 -6.03 -17.59
CA PHE A 233 1.89 -7.47 -17.62
C PHE A 233 0.91 -7.83 -18.74
N LEU A 234 1.43 -8.42 -19.82
CA LEU A 234 0.65 -8.84 -20.96
C LEU A 234 0.30 -10.32 -20.78
N VAL A 235 -0.87 -10.57 -20.19
CA VAL A 235 -1.30 -11.91 -19.77
C VAL A 235 -1.81 -12.69 -20.97
N ASP A 236 -1.25 -13.88 -21.17
CA ASP A 236 -1.52 -14.73 -22.32
C ASP A 236 -2.21 -16.02 -21.88
N ASP A 237 -3.50 -16.11 -22.18
CA ASP A 237 -4.35 -17.29 -21.98
C ASP A 237 -4.46 -18.14 -23.25
N GLY A 238 -3.74 -17.79 -24.32
CA GLY A 238 -3.79 -18.45 -25.62
C GLY A 238 -4.96 -18.03 -26.52
N THR A 239 -5.79 -17.08 -26.10
CA THR A 239 -6.88 -16.53 -26.92
C THR A 239 -6.44 -15.38 -27.82
N HIS A 240 -7.24 -15.09 -28.84
CA HIS A 240 -7.06 -13.96 -29.74
C HIS A 240 -8.36 -13.18 -29.91
N GLY A 241 -8.31 -11.87 -29.75
CA GLY A 241 -9.46 -10.99 -29.85
C GLY A 241 -10.50 -11.18 -28.72
N ARG A 242 -10.14 -11.90 -27.65
CA ARG A 242 -11.01 -12.14 -26.49
C ARG A 242 -10.46 -11.42 -25.26
N LEU A 243 -11.33 -10.74 -24.53
CA LEU A 243 -11.02 -10.08 -23.27
C LEU A 243 -11.28 -11.03 -22.09
N GLY A 244 -10.63 -10.81 -20.94
CA GLY A 244 -10.92 -11.47 -19.66
C GLY A 244 -9.93 -12.56 -19.24
N GLY A 245 -8.97 -12.94 -20.10
CA GLY A 245 -7.92 -13.92 -19.78
C GLY A 245 -6.93 -13.47 -18.71
N GLU A 246 -6.94 -12.18 -18.36
CA GLU A 246 -6.01 -11.57 -17.41
C GLU A 246 -6.40 -11.76 -15.93
N ASN A 247 -7.67 -12.08 -15.66
CA ASN A 247 -8.22 -12.08 -14.30
C ASN A 247 -7.50 -13.07 -13.39
N ARG A 248 -7.34 -14.32 -13.81
CA ARG A 248 -6.69 -15.36 -13.01
C ARG A 248 -5.32 -14.92 -12.48
N PHE A 249 -4.50 -14.34 -13.35
CA PHE A 249 -3.19 -13.83 -12.99
C PHE A 249 -3.28 -12.60 -12.08
N ARG A 250 -4.14 -11.62 -12.42
CA ARG A 250 -4.32 -10.40 -11.64
C ARG A 250 -4.65 -10.71 -10.18
N LEU A 251 -5.53 -11.68 -9.96
CA LEU A 251 -5.97 -12.14 -8.64
C LEU A 251 -4.88 -12.81 -7.85
N GLY A 252 -4.15 -13.73 -8.49
CA GLY A 252 -2.99 -14.37 -7.88
C GLY A 252 -1.94 -13.34 -7.49
N PHE A 253 -1.72 -12.35 -8.36
CA PHE A 253 -0.77 -11.27 -8.11
C PHE A 253 -1.19 -10.36 -6.95
N GLU A 254 -2.43 -9.88 -6.94
CA GLU A 254 -2.99 -9.08 -5.84
C GLU A 254 -2.97 -9.85 -4.51
N SER A 255 -3.35 -11.14 -4.52
CA SER A 255 -3.33 -12.00 -3.34
C SER A 255 -1.91 -12.22 -2.82
N TYR A 256 -0.93 -12.38 -3.72
CA TYR A 256 0.47 -12.52 -3.34
C TYR A 256 1.01 -11.23 -2.74
N LEU A 257 0.68 -10.07 -3.32
CA LEU A 257 1.04 -8.76 -2.78
C LEU A 257 0.51 -8.56 -1.36
N ALA A 258 -0.73 -8.97 -1.10
CA ALA A 258 -1.35 -8.87 0.22
C ALA A 258 -0.60 -9.65 1.32
N GLN A 259 0.21 -10.64 0.96
CA GLN A 259 1.01 -11.44 1.91
C GLN A 259 2.45 -10.93 2.05
N GLN A 260 2.83 -9.91 1.28
CA GLN A 260 4.17 -9.31 1.39
C GLN A 260 4.19 -8.27 2.49
N LYS A 261 5.37 -8.01 3.05
CA LYS A 261 5.56 -7.08 4.16
C LYS A 261 6.12 -5.74 3.71
N THR A 262 5.59 -4.66 4.26
CA THR A 262 6.05 -3.27 4.09
C THR A 262 7.17 -2.92 5.08
N GLY A 263 7.97 -1.88 4.79
CA GLY A 263 8.87 -1.26 5.78
C GLY A 263 10.35 -1.67 5.73
N VAL A 264 11.20 -0.76 6.24
CA VAL A 264 12.65 -0.95 6.42
C VAL A 264 12.89 -1.32 7.88
N GLY A 265 13.56 -2.45 8.17
CA GLY A 265 13.96 -2.81 9.54
C GLY A 265 13.22 -3.99 10.19
N GLY A 266 12.48 -4.81 9.44
CA GLY A 266 12.04 -6.14 9.91
C GLY A 266 10.76 -6.20 10.76
N THR A 267 10.06 -5.09 10.97
CA THR A 267 8.76 -5.02 11.69
C THR A 267 7.56 -4.95 10.73
N GLY A 268 7.66 -5.52 9.53
CA GLY A 268 6.76 -5.16 8.44
C GLY A 268 5.30 -5.58 8.59
N ILE A 269 4.40 -4.70 8.16
CA ILE A 269 2.94 -4.87 8.06
C ILE A 269 2.63 -5.51 6.71
N ASP A 270 1.66 -6.41 6.64
CA ASP A 270 1.19 -6.98 5.38
C ASP A 270 0.66 -5.86 4.45
N ILE A 271 0.99 -5.90 3.15
CA ILE A 271 0.60 -4.83 2.22
C ILE A 271 -0.93 -4.82 2.06
N PRO A 272 -1.64 -3.75 2.44
CA PRO A 272 -3.07 -3.66 2.19
C PRO A 272 -3.34 -3.60 0.68
N VAL A 273 -4.34 -4.37 0.24
CA VAL A 273 -4.88 -4.31 -1.12
C VAL A 273 -6.31 -3.80 -1.06
N LEU A 274 -6.59 -2.71 -1.76
CA LEU A 274 -7.90 -2.09 -1.86
C LEU A 274 -8.42 -2.19 -3.30
N LEU A 275 -9.68 -2.58 -3.46
CA LEU A 275 -10.38 -2.51 -4.74
C LEU A 275 -11.10 -1.15 -4.84
N LEU A 276 -10.95 -0.47 -5.97
CA LEU A 276 -11.69 0.75 -6.31
C LEU A 276 -12.59 0.47 -7.50
N LEU A 277 -13.91 0.41 -7.29
CA LEU A 277 -14.89 0.16 -8.35
C LEU A 277 -15.51 1.48 -8.82
N ILE A 278 -15.24 1.83 -10.08
CA ILE A 278 -15.79 3.00 -10.77
C ILE A 278 -16.58 2.50 -11.97
N ASP A 279 -17.86 2.87 -12.05
CA ASP A 279 -18.80 2.32 -13.03
C ASP A 279 -18.80 0.78 -12.93
N GLY A 280 -19.20 0.07 -13.98
CA GLY A 280 -19.02 -1.37 -14.09
C GLY A 280 -20.14 -2.02 -14.89
N ASP A 281 -19.80 -3.09 -15.61
CA ASP A 281 -20.78 -3.83 -16.39
C ASP A 281 -21.38 -5.02 -15.63
N GLU A 282 -22.39 -5.66 -16.21
CA GLU A 282 -23.01 -6.85 -15.61
C GLU A 282 -22.04 -8.03 -15.47
N LYS A 283 -20.99 -8.08 -16.31
CA LYS A 283 -20.01 -9.17 -16.29
C LYS A 283 -19.11 -9.04 -15.07
N MET A 284 -18.89 -7.81 -14.59
CA MET A 284 -18.35 -7.56 -13.27
C MET A 284 -19.13 -8.35 -12.22
N LEU A 285 -20.46 -8.36 -12.24
CA LEU A 285 -21.23 -9.07 -11.21
C LEU A 285 -21.34 -10.60 -11.43
N LYS A 286 -20.90 -11.16 -12.56
CA LYS A 286 -21.15 -12.57 -12.94
C LYS A 286 -19.97 -13.49 -12.66
N VAL A 287 -20.23 -14.64 -12.03
CA VAL A 287 -19.23 -15.68 -11.76
C VAL A 287 -18.83 -16.44 -13.01
N GLN A 288 -17.52 -16.52 -13.24
CA GLN A 288 -16.94 -17.71 -13.86
C GLN A 288 -16.48 -18.62 -12.73
N GLU A 289 -17.16 -19.75 -12.54
CA GLU A 289 -16.68 -20.74 -11.59
C GLU A 289 -15.31 -21.22 -12.07
N PRO A 290 -14.32 -21.36 -11.18
CA PRO A 290 -13.13 -22.11 -11.53
C PRO A 290 -13.60 -23.54 -11.83
N ARG A 291 -13.61 -23.92 -13.11
CA ARG A 291 -13.87 -25.31 -13.50
C ARG A 291 -12.76 -26.15 -12.85
N GLY A 292 -13.13 -26.83 -11.77
CA GLY A 292 -12.20 -27.71 -11.04
C GLY A 292 -11.70 -28.85 -11.93
N PRO A 293 -10.56 -29.47 -11.58
CA PRO A 293 -10.07 -30.63 -12.29
C PRO A 293 -10.88 -31.85 -11.85
N GLY A 294 -11.96 -32.15 -12.58
CA GLY A 294 -12.73 -33.38 -12.39
C GLY A 294 -14.21 -33.13 -12.12
N GLY A 295 -15.03 -33.41 -13.12
CA GLY A 295 -16.49 -33.29 -13.02
C GLY A 295 -17.15 -33.32 -14.38
N CYS A 296 -16.93 -34.38 -15.16
CA CYS A 296 -17.83 -34.71 -16.25
C CYS A 296 -19.16 -35.16 -15.64
N THR A 297 -20.20 -34.33 -15.76
CA THR A 297 -21.59 -34.82 -15.80
C THR A 297 -22.32 -34.18 -16.98
N PRO A 298 -22.88 -34.96 -17.91
CA PRO A 298 -23.60 -34.45 -19.06
C PRO A 298 -25.04 -34.12 -18.68
N GLY A 299 -25.57 -33.03 -19.23
CA GLY A 299 -27.01 -32.81 -19.33
C GLY A 299 -27.54 -31.61 -18.56
N SER A 300 -27.64 -30.47 -19.26
CA SER A 300 -28.87 -29.68 -19.42
C SER A 300 -28.50 -28.26 -19.82
N GLN A 301 -28.68 -27.95 -21.11
CA GLN A 301 -29.19 -26.67 -21.64
C GLN A 301 -29.08 -26.76 -23.17
N VAL A 302 -30.06 -27.44 -23.76
CA VAL A 302 -30.49 -27.27 -25.14
C VAL A 302 -31.93 -26.76 -25.04
N LEU A 303 -32.29 -25.78 -25.90
CA LEU A 303 -33.56 -25.02 -25.99
C LEU A 303 -33.50 -23.74 -25.15
N GLU A 304 -33.61 -22.50 -25.66
CA GLU A 304 -34.19 -21.97 -26.89
C GLU A 304 -33.44 -20.71 -27.35
N GLU A 305 -33.08 -20.60 -28.62
CA GLU A 305 -32.92 -19.29 -29.28
C GLU A 305 -33.25 -19.44 -30.78
N LYS A 306 -34.55 -19.44 -31.09
CA LYS A 306 -35.07 -19.30 -32.45
C LYS A 306 -36.21 -18.28 -32.46
N ARG A 307 -35.86 -17.01 -32.68
CA ARG A 307 -36.55 -16.00 -33.51
C ARG A 307 -36.28 -14.58 -33.01
N ALA A 308 -35.36 -13.88 -33.67
CA ALA A 308 -35.50 -12.46 -34.00
C ALA A 308 -34.51 -12.14 -35.12
N GLY A 309 -35.04 -11.65 -36.25
CA GLY A 309 -34.25 -11.34 -37.43
C GLY A 309 -33.40 -10.08 -37.28
N ASN A 310 -32.32 -10.05 -38.06
CA ASN A 310 -31.56 -8.88 -38.54
C ASN A 310 -31.67 -7.59 -37.71
N LEU A 311 -30.70 -7.40 -36.80
CA LEU A 311 -30.03 -6.11 -36.58
C LEU A 311 -28.64 -6.42 -36.00
N GLY A 312 -27.60 -5.74 -36.49
CA GLY A 312 -26.19 -6.05 -36.24
C GLY A 312 -25.83 -6.33 -34.77
N SER A 313 -25.35 -7.54 -34.51
CA SER A 313 -24.80 -7.96 -33.21
C SER A 313 -23.57 -7.12 -32.85
N ARG A 314 -23.73 -6.21 -31.88
CA ARG A 314 -22.59 -5.68 -31.12
C ARG A 314 -22.05 -6.82 -30.26
N LYS A 315 -20.88 -7.34 -30.62
CA LYS A 315 -20.14 -8.35 -29.86
C LYS A 315 -19.97 -7.88 -28.42
N GLY A 316 -20.45 -8.69 -27.47
CA GLY A 316 -20.40 -8.39 -26.04
C GLY A 316 -18.96 -8.42 -25.53
N GLU A 317 -18.44 -7.26 -25.17
CA GLU A 317 -17.12 -7.02 -24.58
C GLU A 317 -17.00 -7.71 -23.21
N CYS A 318 -15.97 -8.52 -22.96
CA CYS A 318 -15.73 -9.14 -21.64
C CYS A 318 -14.92 -8.20 -20.73
N PHE A 319 -15.38 -7.99 -19.51
CA PHE A 319 -14.72 -7.18 -18.48
C PHE A 319 -14.43 -8.04 -17.24
N PRO A 320 -13.49 -7.62 -16.38
CA PRO A 320 -13.16 -8.34 -15.16
C PRO A 320 -14.41 -8.54 -14.31
N SER A 321 -14.70 -9.80 -13.99
CA SER A 321 -15.74 -10.13 -13.02
C SER A 321 -15.31 -9.72 -11.60
N LEU A 322 -16.05 -8.83 -10.94
CA LEU A 322 -16.05 -8.61 -9.48
C LEU A 322 -16.12 -9.93 -8.71
N THR A 323 -16.73 -10.98 -9.24
CA THR A 323 -16.78 -12.27 -8.56
C THR A 323 -15.58 -13.18 -8.85
N CYS A 324 -14.76 -12.84 -9.85
CA CYS A 324 -13.41 -13.40 -10.00
C CYS A 324 -12.40 -12.61 -9.15
N LEU A 325 -12.58 -11.29 -8.98
CA LEU A 325 -11.99 -10.48 -7.89
C LEU A 325 -12.43 -11.06 -6.53
N PRO A 326 -11.68 -10.86 -5.42
CA PRO A 326 -11.67 -11.74 -4.23
C PRO A 326 -13.02 -11.93 -3.50
N PHE A 327 -14.16 -11.55 -4.07
CA PHE A 327 -15.49 -11.89 -3.62
C PHE A 327 -15.83 -13.40 -3.65
N TYR A 328 -15.11 -14.26 -4.39
CA TYR A 328 -15.24 -15.74 -4.24
C TYR A 328 -14.51 -16.32 -3.02
N SER A 329 -13.60 -15.55 -2.44
CA SER A 329 -12.87 -15.90 -1.20
C SER A 329 -13.64 -15.52 0.06
N VAL A 330 -14.79 -14.86 -0.10
CA VAL A 330 -15.40 -14.12 0.99
C VAL A 330 -16.25 -15.07 1.87
N ALA A 331 -16.75 -16.18 1.32
CA ALA A 331 -17.66 -17.09 2.02
C ALA A 331 -17.03 -18.34 2.67
N ASP A 332 -15.71 -18.63 2.53
CA ASP A 332 -15.10 -19.87 3.05
C ASP A 332 -13.74 -19.69 3.73
N ARG A 333 -13.45 -18.49 4.25
CA ARG A 333 -12.18 -18.23 4.94
C ARG A 333 -12.43 -17.67 6.33
N GLY A 334 -12.26 -18.54 7.33
CA GLY A 334 -11.99 -18.08 8.69
C GLY A 334 -10.76 -17.17 8.68
N CYS A 335 -10.83 -16.07 9.44
CA CYS A 335 -9.75 -15.11 9.74
C CYS A 335 -8.35 -15.45 9.18
N HIS A 336 -8.06 -15.07 7.92
CA HIS A 336 -6.70 -15.08 7.34
C HIS A 336 -6.59 -14.08 6.16
N PRO A 337 -5.37 -13.55 5.90
CA PRO A 337 -5.13 -12.37 5.05
C PRO A 337 -5.54 -12.61 3.60
N GLY A 338 -6.42 -11.75 3.06
CA GLY A 338 -6.83 -11.86 1.65
C GLY A 338 -8.24 -11.35 1.29
N SER A 339 -8.98 -10.74 2.22
CA SER A 339 -10.26 -10.11 1.91
C SER A 339 -10.07 -8.61 1.66
N ALA A 340 -9.77 -8.23 0.41
CA ALA A 340 -9.55 -6.84 0.05
C ALA A 340 -10.84 -6.00 0.21
N PRO A 341 -10.85 -4.90 0.99
CA PRO A 341 -11.98 -3.98 1.00
C PRO A 341 -12.22 -3.39 -0.38
N CYS A 342 -13.49 -3.10 -0.67
CA CYS A 342 -13.94 -2.53 -1.93
C CYS A 342 -14.58 -1.16 -1.70
N LEU A 343 -14.02 -0.15 -2.37
CA LEU A 343 -14.54 1.20 -2.41
C LEU A 343 -15.44 1.36 -3.63
N LEU A 344 -16.74 1.52 -3.40
CA LEU A 344 -17.77 1.75 -4.41
C LEU A 344 -17.90 3.25 -4.65
N VAL A 345 -17.60 3.71 -5.86
CA VAL A 345 -17.72 5.13 -6.20
C VAL A 345 -19.16 5.42 -6.64
N ALA A 346 -19.98 5.92 -5.72
CA ALA A 346 -21.36 6.29 -5.97
C ALA A 346 -21.48 7.51 -6.88
N GLY A 347 -22.46 7.46 -7.78
CA GLY A 347 -22.67 8.43 -8.86
C GLY A 347 -21.83 8.16 -10.11
N SER A 348 -21.06 7.06 -10.14
CA SER A 348 -20.22 6.70 -11.29
C SER A 348 -20.93 5.83 -12.33
N GLY A 349 -22.05 5.21 -11.97
CA GLY A 349 -22.88 4.38 -12.85
C GLY A 349 -22.72 2.86 -12.63
N GLY A 350 -23.44 2.10 -13.46
CA GLY A 350 -23.23 0.66 -13.62
C GLY A 350 -23.30 -0.17 -12.33
N ALA A 351 -22.31 -1.06 -12.17
CA ALA A 351 -22.21 -1.96 -11.01
C ALA A 351 -21.90 -1.21 -9.69
N ALA A 352 -21.11 -0.13 -9.75
CA ALA A 352 -20.78 0.66 -8.56
C ALA A 352 -22.04 1.25 -7.91
N ASP A 353 -22.88 1.93 -8.70
CA ASP A 353 -24.12 2.53 -8.20
C ASP A 353 -25.15 1.48 -7.79
N CYS A 354 -25.25 0.38 -8.55
CA CYS A 354 -26.14 -0.73 -8.18
C CYS A 354 -25.81 -1.30 -6.80
N LEU A 355 -24.51 -1.54 -6.52
CA LEU A 355 -24.08 -2.05 -5.22
C LEU A 355 -24.19 -0.98 -4.12
N ALA A 356 -23.89 0.28 -4.42
CA ALA A 356 -24.02 1.37 -3.45
C ALA A 356 -25.48 1.58 -3.02
N GLU A 357 -26.42 1.68 -3.96
CA GLU A 357 -27.85 1.86 -3.65
C GLU A 357 -28.40 0.66 -2.84
N ILE A 358 -28.03 -0.58 -3.17
CA ILE A 358 -28.47 -1.76 -2.42
C ILE A 358 -27.84 -1.81 -1.01
N LEU A 359 -26.58 -1.38 -0.87
CA LEU A 359 -25.90 -1.32 0.42
C LEU A 359 -26.55 -0.27 1.34
N GLU A 360 -26.86 0.91 0.82
CA GLU A 360 -27.59 1.96 1.54
C GLU A 360 -28.97 1.50 1.98
N ASP A 361 -29.75 0.88 1.09
CA ASP A 361 -31.08 0.32 1.39
C ASP A 361 -31.03 -0.86 2.40
N THR A 362 -29.88 -1.53 2.53
CA THR A 362 -29.62 -2.59 3.51
C THR A 362 -29.22 -2.04 4.88
N LEU A 363 -28.60 -0.86 4.93
CA LEU A 363 -28.14 -0.20 6.15
C LEU A 363 -29.19 0.77 6.73
N ALA A 364 -30.15 1.23 5.92
CA ALA A 364 -31.21 2.13 6.35
C ALA A 364 -32.04 1.52 7.51
N PRO A 365 -32.20 2.24 8.65
CA PRO A 365 -33.02 1.77 9.76
C PRO A 365 -34.50 1.69 9.32
N GLY A 366 -35.15 0.56 9.57
CA GLY A 366 -36.51 0.23 9.11
C GLY A 366 -37.65 1.07 9.69
N SER A 367 -37.47 2.37 9.93
CA SER A 367 -38.41 3.23 10.67
C SER A 367 -38.90 4.48 9.92
N GLY A 368 -38.66 4.59 8.61
CA GLY A 368 -39.25 5.66 7.78
C GLY A 368 -40.03 5.05 6.62
N GLY A 369 -41.27 5.50 6.39
CA GLY A 369 -42.18 4.98 5.35
C GLY A 369 -41.74 5.16 3.88
N GLY A 370 -40.45 5.25 3.60
CA GLY A 370 -39.89 5.11 2.27
C GLY A 370 -39.96 3.65 1.82
N ARG A 371 -40.51 3.41 0.63
CA ARG A 371 -40.60 2.07 0.04
C ARG A 371 -39.18 1.52 -0.15
N ARG A 372 -38.75 0.58 0.71
CA ARG A 372 -37.51 -0.20 0.51
C ARG A 372 -37.55 -0.75 -0.91
N ARG A 373 -36.59 -0.39 -1.76
CA ARG A 373 -36.58 -0.83 -3.14
C ARG A 373 -36.14 -2.28 -3.16
N GLU A 374 -36.84 -3.10 -3.94
CA GLU A 374 -36.46 -4.49 -4.11
C GLU A 374 -35.13 -4.55 -4.88
N PRO A 375 -34.11 -5.31 -4.41
CA PRO A 375 -32.85 -5.46 -5.12
C PRO A 375 -33.03 -5.88 -6.59
N ARG A 376 -34.06 -6.69 -6.88
CA ARG A 376 -34.45 -7.05 -8.26
C ARG A 376 -34.78 -5.85 -9.14
N ASP A 377 -35.47 -4.85 -8.61
CA ASP A 377 -35.87 -3.67 -9.38
C ASP A 377 -34.66 -2.79 -9.71
N LEU A 378 -33.73 -2.66 -8.76
CA LEU A 378 -32.45 -1.97 -8.97
C LEU A 378 -31.59 -2.70 -10.01
N ILE A 379 -31.44 -4.02 -9.88
CA ILE A 379 -30.68 -4.82 -10.85
C ILE A 379 -31.26 -4.68 -12.26
N LYS A 380 -32.59 -4.74 -12.42
CA LYS A 380 -33.25 -4.55 -13.73
C LYS A 380 -33.06 -3.13 -14.28
N ARG A 381 -33.00 -2.11 -13.40
CA ARG A 381 -32.76 -0.72 -13.79
C ARG A 381 -31.35 -0.51 -14.35
N PHE A 382 -30.33 -1.08 -13.68
CA PHE A 382 -28.93 -0.93 -14.09
C PHE A 382 -28.53 -1.91 -15.22
N PHE A 383 -29.10 -3.12 -15.23
CA PHE A 383 -28.76 -4.20 -16.17
C PHE A 383 -30.01 -4.74 -16.86
N PRO A 384 -30.65 -3.97 -17.75
CA PRO A 384 -31.91 -4.38 -18.41
C PRO A 384 -31.74 -5.57 -19.36
N LYS A 385 -30.51 -5.88 -19.77
CA LYS A 385 -30.17 -7.00 -20.67
C LYS A 385 -29.62 -8.23 -19.93
N GLY A 386 -29.33 -8.09 -18.65
CA GLY A 386 -28.77 -9.15 -17.84
C GLY A 386 -29.84 -10.11 -17.35
N ASP A 387 -29.43 -11.35 -17.04
CA ASP A 387 -30.30 -12.29 -16.34
C ASP A 387 -30.47 -11.81 -14.88
N PRO A 388 -31.68 -11.37 -14.49
CA PRO A 388 -31.89 -10.80 -13.17
C PRO A 388 -31.74 -11.85 -12.06
N GLU A 389 -31.96 -13.14 -12.33
CA GLU A 389 -31.89 -14.17 -11.29
C GLU A 389 -30.44 -14.49 -10.94
N VAL A 390 -29.61 -14.65 -11.97
CA VAL A 390 -28.17 -14.84 -11.80
C VAL A 390 -27.57 -13.61 -11.13
N LEU A 391 -27.84 -12.41 -11.63
CA LEU A 391 -27.29 -11.18 -11.06
C LEU A 391 -27.74 -10.95 -9.61
N GLN A 392 -28.99 -11.27 -9.27
CA GLN A 392 -29.48 -11.17 -7.90
C GLN A 392 -28.73 -12.10 -6.96
N ALA A 393 -28.58 -13.38 -7.30
CA ALA A 393 -27.85 -14.34 -6.46
C ALA A 393 -26.40 -13.90 -6.22
N GLN A 394 -25.79 -13.22 -7.20
CA GLN A 394 -24.43 -12.69 -7.07
C GLN A 394 -24.36 -11.47 -6.17
N VAL A 395 -25.28 -10.52 -6.34
CA VAL A 395 -25.35 -9.33 -5.49
C VAL A 395 -25.66 -9.72 -4.06
N GLU A 396 -26.57 -10.66 -3.83
CA GLU A 396 -26.88 -11.19 -2.49
C GLU A 396 -25.62 -11.82 -1.85
N ARG A 397 -24.84 -12.59 -2.62
CA ARG A 397 -23.55 -13.12 -2.15
C ARG A 397 -22.58 -12.03 -1.76
N ILE A 398 -22.43 -10.99 -2.57
CA ILE A 398 -21.57 -9.83 -2.26
C ILE A 398 -22.05 -9.14 -0.97
N MET A 399 -23.36 -8.97 -0.82
CA MET A 399 -23.98 -8.30 0.33
C MET A 399 -23.88 -9.10 1.64
N THR A 400 -23.61 -10.42 1.59
CA THR A 400 -23.31 -11.21 2.80
C THR A 400 -22.12 -10.65 3.59
N ARG A 401 -21.19 -9.98 2.91
CA ARG A 401 -19.99 -9.37 3.51
C ARG A 401 -19.90 -7.87 3.26
N LYS A 402 -20.99 -7.19 3.63
CA LYS A 402 -21.16 -5.74 3.55
C LYS A 402 -20.14 -4.94 4.35
N GLU A 403 -19.43 -5.53 5.31
CA GLU A 403 -18.34 -4.92 6.07
C GLU A 403 -17.15 -4.55 5.19
N LEU A 404 -16.92 -5.29 4.10
CA LEU A 404 -15.85 -5.00 3.13
C LEU A 404 -16.21 -3.87 2.17
N LEU A 405 -17.48 -3.51 2.08
CA LEU A 405 -17.97 -2.51 1.14
C LEU A 405 -18.01 -1.15 1.82
N THR A 406 -17.35 -0.17 1.21
CA THR A 406 -17.40 1.23 1.63
C THR A 406 -17.85 2.06 0.43
N VAL A 407 -18.74 3.02 0.67
CA VAL A 407 -19.22 3.93 -0.39
C VAL A 407 -18.37 5.21 -0.33
N TYR A 408 -17.90 5.63 -1.50
CA TYR A 408 -17.30 6.95 -1.74
C TYR A 408 -18.26 7.73 -2.64
N SER A 409 -18.66 8.91 -2.22
CA SER A 409 -19.61 9.77 -2.91
C SER A 409 -18.98 11.08 -3.37
N THR A 410 -19.72 11.89 -4.12
CA THR A 410 -19.27 13.24 -4.51
C THR A 410 -19.13 14.17 -3.29
N ASP A 411 -19.90 13.93 -2.22
CA ASP A 411 -19.95 14.78 -1.03
C ASP A 411 -18.67 14.68 -0.18
N ASP A 412 -17.96 13.55 -0.28
CA ASP A 412 -16.72 13.31 0.46
C ASP A 412 -15.56 14.21 -0.01
N GLY A 413 -15.53 14.54 -1.30
CA GLY A 413 -14.47 15.34 -1.92
C GLY A 413 -13.11 14.60 -2.05
N PRO A 414 -12.30 14.93 -3.07
CA PRO A 414 -11.09 14.17 -3.41
C PRO A 414 -9.98 14.23 -2.35
N GLU A 415 -10.01 15.24 -1.48
CA GLU A 415 -9.03 15.41 -0.39
C GLU A 415 -9.20 14.35 0.70
N GLU A 416 -10.40 13.80 0.85
CA GLU A 416 -10.72 12.76 1.83
C GLU A 416 -10.44 11.33 1.32
N PHE A 417 -9.85 11.17 0.13
CA PHE A 417 -9.64 9.86 -0.47
C PHE A 417 -8.79 8.94 0.42
N GLU A 418 -7.62 9.40 0.88
CA GLU A 418 -6.77 8.63 1.82
C GLU A 418 -7.54 8.28 3.11
N THR A 419 -8.43 9.18 3.53
CA THR A 419 -9.25 9.02 4.73
C THR A 419 -10.19 7.85 4.61
N ILE A 420 -10.90 7.83 3.49
CA ILE A 420 -11.92 6.84 3.20
C ILE A 420 -11.26 5.50 2.92
N VAL A 421 -10.08 5.48 2.30
CA VAL A 421 -9.28 4.25 2.13
C VAL A 421 -8.94 3.64 3.50
N LEU A 422 -8.41 4.44 4.44
CA LEU A 422 -8.08 3.91 5.76
C LEU A 422 -9.33 3.50 6.54
N ARG A 423 -10.42 4.26 6.46
CA ARG A 423 -11.72 3.88 7.03
C ARG A 423 -12.21 2.53 6.47
N ALA A 424 -12.09 2.32 5.16
CA ALA A 424 -12.48 1.07 4.51
C ALA A 424 -11.64 -0.12 5.00
N LEU A 425 -10.33 0.07 5.20
CA LEU A 425 -9.43 -0.94 5.77
C LEU A 425 -9.84 -1.29 7.20
N VAL A 426 -10.06 -0.28 8.05
CA VAL A 426 -10.52 -0.50 9.45
C VAL A 426 -11.87 -1.22 9.49
N LYS A 427 -12.83 -0.78 8.68
CA LYS A 427 -14.17 -1.40 8.63
C LYS A 427 -14.12 -2.88 8.23
N ALA A 428 -13.19 -3.26 7.35
CA ALA A 428 -13.06 -4.62 6.85
C ALA A 428 -12.62 -5.64 7.91
N CYS A 429 -11.97 -5.22 9.00
CA CYS A 429 -11.53 -6.12 10.08
C CYS A 429 -12.69 -6.67 10.91
N GLY A 430 -13.78 -5.89 11.08
CA GLY A 430 -15.05 -6.35 11.68
C GLY A 430 -14.98 -6.90 13.12
N SER A 431 -13.83 -6.81 13.80
CA SER A 431 -13.59 -7.33 15.15
C SER A 431 -13.72 -6.22 16.20
N SER A 432 -13.92 -6.58 17.47
CA SER A 432 -13.82 -5.62 18.58
C SER A 432 -12.50 -5.78 19.36
N GLU A 433 -11.63 -6.70 18.94
CA GLU A 433 -10.33 -6.93 19.57
C GLU A 433 -9.27 -5.98 19.02
N ALA A 434 -8.52 -5.32 19.91
CA ALA A 434 -7.45 -4.39 19.52
C ALA A 434 -6.32 -5.05 18.71
N SER A 435 -6.08 -6.34 18.90
CA SER A 435 -5.10 -7.14 18.14
C SER A 435 -5.41 -7.19 16.64
N ALA A 436 -6.69 -7.11 16.27
CA ALA A 436 -7.13 -7.12 14.88
C ALA A 436 -6.89 -5.78 14.16
N TYR A 437 -6.55 -4.71 14.88
CA TYR A 437 -6.37 -3.36 14.35
C TYR A 437 -4.92 -2.86 14.42
N LEU A 438 -3.97 -3.74 14.77
CA LEU A 438 -2.56 -3.34 14.94
C LEU A 438 -1.95 -2.85 13.63
N ASP A 439 -2.28 -3.51 12.52
CA ASP A 439 -1.76 -3.16 11.21
C ASP A 439 -2.37 -1.84 10.72
N GLU A 440 -3.68 -1.62 10.92
CA GLU A 440 -4.38 -0.38 10.58
C GLU A 440 -3.87 0.80 11.40
N LEU A 441 -3.58 0.60 12.69
CA LEU A 441 -2.99 1.64 13.53
C LEU A 441 -1.60 2.02 13.01
N ARG A 442 -0.78 1.04 12.63
CA ARG A 442 0.56 1.32 12.11
C ARG A 442 0.52 1.93 10.70
N LEU A 443 -0.47 1.56 9.88
CA LEU A 443 -0.76 2.24 8.60
C LEU A 443 -1.16 3.70 8.83
N ALA A 444 -2.02 3.98 9.82
CA ALA A 444 -2.40 5.35 10.19
C ALA A 444 -1.18 6.18 10.59
N VAL A 445 -0.26 5.60 11.38
CA VAL A 445 1.00 6.22 11.78
C VAL A 445 1.90 6.48 10.56
N ALA A 446 2.06 5.48 9.68
CA ALA A 446 2.87 5.60 8.48
C ALA A 446 2.36 6.72 7.57
N TRP A 447 1.03 6.81 7.38
CA TRP A 447 0.36 7.80 6.54
C TRP A 447 0.14 9.15 7.25
N ASN A 448 0.51 9.26 8.53
CA ASN A 448 0.32 10.46 9.35
C ASN A 448 -1.14 10.95 9.44
N ARG A 449 -2.10 10.02 9.54
CA ARG A 449 -3.54 10.33 9.65
C ARG A 449 -4.06 10.15 11.07
N VAL A 450 -3.70 11.11 11.93
CA VAL A 450 -4.04 11.13 13.37
C VAL A 450 -5.55 11.24 13.57
N ASP A 451 -6.18 12.05 12.73
CA ASP A 451 -7.63 12.30 12.70
C ASP A 451 -8.43 10.99 12.58
N ILE A 452 -8.00 10.10 11.68
CA ILE A 452 -8.66 8.81 11.45
C ILE A 452 -8.37 7.84 12.57
N ALA A 453 -7.12 7.79 13.05
CA ALA A 453 -6.81 6.95 14.20
C ALA A 453 -7.70 7.34 15.39
N GLN A 454 -7.86 8.63 15.65
CA GLN A 454 -8.72 9.14 16.70
C GLN A 454 -10.21 8.81 16.45
N SER A 455 -10.72 9.06 15.24
CA SER A 455 -12.14 8.90 14.93
C SER A 455 -12.58 7.46 14.66
N GLU A 456 -11.67 6.57 14.23
CA GLU A 456 -12.00 5.21 13.82
C GLU A 456 -11.42 4.11 14.73
N LEU A 457 -10.22 4.32 15.31
CA LEU A 457 -9.52 3.32 16.14
C LEU A 457 -9.64 3.59 17.65
N PHE A 458 -9.77 4.86 18.05
CA PHE A 458 -9.89 5.27 19.45
C PHE A 458 -11.32 5.76 19.80
N ARG A 459 -12.35 5.14 19.21
CA ARG A 459 -13.78 5.43 19.45
C ARG A 459 -14.28 5.02 20.84
N GLY A 460 -13.49 4.26 21.60
CA GLY A 460 -13.79 3.79 22.95
C GLY A 460 -14.47 2.40 23.02
N ASP A 461 -14.85 1.84 21.87
CA ASP A 461 -15.32 0.47 21.71
C ASP A 461 -14.16 -0.55 21.72
N ILE A 462 -12.99 -0.15 21.22
CA ILE A 462 -11.78 -0.97 21.21
C ILE A 462 -10.99 -0.80 22.52
N GLN A 463 -10.75 -1.91 23.21
CA GLN A 463 -9.99 -1.94 24.47
C GLN A 463 -8.48 -2.03 24.21
N TRP A 464 -7.82 -0.88 24.16
CA TRP A 464 -6.36 -0.80 24.00
C TRP A 464 -5.62 -1.11 25.30
N ARG A 465 -4.50 -1.83 25.19
CA ARG A 465 -3.58 -2.12 26.29
C ARG A 465 -2.20 -1.58 25.90
N SER A 466 -1.37 -1.25 26.89
CA SER A 466 -0.05 -0.67 26.63
C SER A 466 0.74 -1.43 25.57
N PHE A 467 0.84 -2.78 25.69
CA PHE A 467 1.61 -3.60 24.75
C PHE A 467 1.08 -3.59 23.31
N HIS A 468 -0.21 -3.34 23.07
CA HIS A 468 -0.76 -3.20 21.72
C HIS A 468 -0.23 -1.93 21.03
N LEU A 469 0.06 -0.89 21.80
CA LEU A 469 0.44 0.43 21.30
C LEU A 469 1.96 0.60 21.15
N GLU A 470 2.78 -0.28 21.75
CA GLU A 470 4.24 -0.13 21.80
C GLU A 470 4.90 -0.15 20.43
N ALA A 471 4.48 -1.03 19.52
CA ALA A 471 5.03 -1.08 18.16
C ALA A 471 4.72 0.20 17.37
N SER A 472 3.46 0.65 17.44
CA SER A 472 3.01 1.90 16.80
C SER A 472 3.71 3.13 17.37
N LEU A 473 4.01 3.15 18.68
CA LEU A 473 4.79 4.23 19.29
C LEU A 473 6.23 4.23 18.78
N MET A 474 6.87 3.07 18.66
CA MET A 474 8.22 2.99 18.09
C MET A 474 8.23 3.55 16.67
N ASP A 475 7.25 3.18 15.84
CA ASP A 475 7.13 3.70 14.47
C ASP A 475 6.86 5.21 14.44
N ALA A 476 5.99 5.71 15.32
CA ALA A 476 5.69 7.15 15.42
C ALA A 476 6.91 7.96 15.87
N LEU A 477 7.68 7.44 16.83
CA LEU A 477 8.94 8.02 17.27
C LEU A 477 9.93 8.03 16.10
N LEU A 478 10.21 6.90 15.46
CA LEU A 478 11.20 6.81 14.38
C LEU A 478 10.87 7.74 13.19
N ASN A 479 9.58 7.88 12.85
CA ASN A 479 9.12 8.69 11.72
C ASN A 479 8.76 10.16 12.06
N ASP A 480 9.13 10.66 13.24
CA ASP A 480 8.89 12.06 13.67
C ASP A 480 7.40 12.46 13.58
N ARG A 481 6.51 11.65 14.20
CA ARG A 481 5.05 11.85 14.21
C ARG A 481 4.56 12.28 15.61
N PRO A 482 4.77 13.54 16.03
CA PRO A 482 4.51 14.00 17.40
C PRO A 482 3.04 13.88 17.83
N GLU A 483 2.10 14.17 16.93
CA GLU A 483 0.67 14.08 17.26
C GLU A 483 0.21 12.63 17.50
N PHE A 484 0.81 11.65 16.80
CA PHE A 484 0.59 10.24 17.10
C PHE A 484 1.20 9.82 18.43
N VAL A 485 2.39 10.33 18.76
CA VAL A 485 3.03 10.07 20.07
C VAL A 485 2.10 10.54 21.21
N ARG A 486 1.53 11.75 21.07
CA ARG A 486 0.54 12.29 22.01
C ARG A 486 -0.70 11.41 22.11
N LEU A 487 -1.29 11.04 20.97
CA LEU A 487 -2.49 10.21 20.89
C LEU A 487 -2.30 8.84 21.56
N LEU A 488 -1.18 8.16 21.28
CA LEU A 488 -0.91 6.83 21.82
C LEU A 488 -0.71 6.88 23.35
N ILE A 489 -0.02 7.91 23.85
CA ILE A 489 0.20 8.09 25.29
C ILE A 489 -1.11 8.46 26.01
N SER A 490 -1.95 9.32 25.43
CA SER A 490 -3.24 9.69 26.02
C SER A 490 -4.22 8.52 26.10
N HIS A 491 -4.07 7.49 25.27
CA HIS A 491 -4.93 6.31 25.22
C HIS A 491 -4.36 5.07 25.94
N GLY A 492 -3.49 5.27 26.94
CA GLY A 492 -3.15 4.21 27.90
C GLY A 492 -1.80 3.52 27.68
N LEU A 493 -0.92 4.07 26.84
CA LEU A 493 0.47 3.61 26.74
C LEU A 493 1.29 4.09 27.95
N SER A 494 1.91 3.15 28.67
CA SER A 494 2.83 3.48 29.77
C SER A 494 4.25 3.63 29.25
N LEU A 495 4.74 4.89 29.21
CA LEU A 495 6.07 5.18 28.69
C LEU A 495 7.19 4.52 29.51
N GLY A 496 7.00 4.38 30.83
CA GLY A 496 7.96 3.73 31.72
C GLY A 496 8.16 2.25 31.43
N HIS A 497 7.09 1.54 31.03
CA HIS A 497 7.20 0.14 30.57
C HIS A 497 7.73 0.04 29.13
N PHE A 498 7.37 1.01 28.28
CA PHE A 498 7.79 1.02 26.89
C PHE A 498 9.30 1.25 26.73
N LEU A 499 9.87 2.26 27.41
CA LEU A 499 11.22 2.73 27.13
C LEU A 499 12.29 1.89 27.85
N THR A 500 12.63 0.75 27.27
CA THR A 500 13.75 -0.08 27.72
C THR A 500 15.08 0.44 27.17
N PRO A 501 16.23 0.13 27.81
CA PRO A 501 17.55 0.48 27.27
C PRO A 501 17.78 -0.02 25.85
N VAL A 502 17.22 -1.19 25.49
CA VAL A 502 17.30 -1.77 24.13
C VAL A 502 16.55 -0.90 23.13
N ARG A 503 15.32 -0.48 23.45
CA ARG A 503 14.53 0.40 22.59
C ARG A 503 15.14 1.79 22.46
N LEU A 504 15.71 2.32 23.54
CA LEU A 504 16.46 3.58 23.49
C LEU A 504 17.71 3.45 22.60
N ALA A 505 18.44 2.33 22.65
CA ALA A 505 19.54 2.05 21.73
C ALA A 505 19.06 2.03 20.27
N GLN A 506 17.93 1.39 19.98
CA GLN A 506 17.34 1.36 18.64
C GLN A 506 17.03 2.78 18.12
N LEU A 507 16.45 3.63 18.96
CA LEU A 507 16.13 5.02 18.62
C LEU A 507 17.37 5.85 18.27
N TYR A 508 18.48 5.67 19.00
CA TYR A 508 19.74 6.35 18.68
C TYR A 508 20.45 5.78 17.45
N ASN A 509 20.40 4.45 17.25
CA ASN A 509 21.00 3.78 16.10
C ASN A 509 20.25 4.07 14.79
N ALA A 510 18.97 4.44 14.86
CA ALA A 510 18.17 4.84 13.71
C ALA A 510 18.38 6.30 13.27
N ALA A 511 19.37 7.01 13.83
CA ALA A 511 19.71 8.36 13.42
C ALA A 511 20.09 8.42 11.92
N PRO A 512 19.64 9.44 11.16
CA PRO A 512 19.98 9.56 9.75
C PRO A 512 21.50 9.62 9.53
N PRO A 513 22.07 8.92 8.52
CA PRO A 513 23.51 8.81 8.33
C PRO A 513 24.21 10.15 8.05
N ASN A 514 23.47 11.14 7.53
CA ASN A 514 23.98 12.48 7.23
C ASN A 514 23.77 13.48 8.39
N SER A 515 23.23 13.03 9.52
CA SER A 515 22.94 13.93 10.65
C SER A 515 24.19 14.25 11.47
N LEU A 516 24.21 15.44 12.08
CA LEU A 516 25.28 15.87 13.00
C LEU A 516 25.55 14.85 14.11
N ILE A 517 24.49 14.24 14.68
CA ILE A 517 24.65 13.25 15.75
C ILE A 517 25.32 11.95 15.27
N HIS A 518 25.01 11.49 14.06
CA HIS A 518 25.63 10.30 13.49
C HIS A 518 27.14 10.54 13.31
N ASN A 519 27.53 11.71 12.79
CA ASN A 519 28.94 12.11 12.66
C ASN A 519 29.66 12.20 14.01
N LEU A 520 29.01 12.76 15.04
CA LEU A 520 29.59 12.86 16.39
C LEU A 520 29.75 11.49 17.06
N LEU A 521 28.79 10.59 16.88
CA LEU A 521 28.86 9.21 17.39
C LEU A 521 29.98 8.41 16.70
N ASP A 522 30.18 8.64 15.41
CA ASP A 522 31.24 7.98 14.63
C ASP A 522 32.64 8.46 15.05
N GLN A 523 32.82 9.77 15.26
CA GLN A 523 34.06 10.36 15.76
C GLN A 523 34.48 9.77 17.13
N VAL A 524 33.52 9.58 18.04
CA VAL A 524 33.77 8.99 19.36
C VAL A 524 34.08 7.48 19.28
N SER A 525 33.52 6.79 18.28
CA SER A 525 33.77 5.37 18.05
C SER A 525 35.17 5.13 17.47
N HIS A 526 35.62 6.00 16.55
CA HIS A 526 36.95 5.93 15.94
C HIS A 526 38.09 6.42 16.84
N GLY A 527 37.83 7.35 17.78
CA GLY A 527 38.84 7.84 18.73
C GLY A 527 39.32 6.82 19.78
N ALA A 528 38.66 5.67 19.90
CA ALA A 528 38.94 4.65 20.91
C ALA A 528 39.71 3.42 20.40
N SER A 529 40.07 3.36 19.11
CA SER A 529 40.75 2.19 18.53
C SER A 529 42.27 2.28 18.67
N THR A 530 42.79 1.83 19.82
CA THR A 530 44.13 1.24 19.90
C THR A 530 43.98 -0.27 20.14
N LYS A 531 44.12 -1.03 19.03
CA LYS A 531 44.34 -2.48 18.92
C LYS A 531 43.60 -3.41 19.91
N ALA A 532 42.48 -4.00 19.45
CA ALA A 532 42.03 -5.34 19.89
C ALA A 532 41.32 -6.06 18.72
N PRO A 533 41.44 -7.41 18.59
CA PRO A 533 40.99 -8.14 17.39
C PRO A 533 39.48 -8.34 17.37
N ALA A 534 38.93 -8.34 16.15
CA ALA A 534 37.50 -8.44 15.86
C ALA A 534 36.88 -9.76 16.36
N LEU A 535 35.92 -9.64 17.28
CA LEU A 535 34.96 -10.70 17.60
C LEU A 535 33.66 -10.47 16.83
N LYS A 536 33.01 -11.60 16.49
CA LYS A 536 31.82 -11.72 15.62
C LYS A 536 30.69 -10.75 16.01
N PRO A 537 29.90 -10.24 15.04
CA PRO A 537 28.81 -9.32 15.33
C PRO A 537 27.70 -10.06 16.11
N SER A 538 27.45 -9.64 17.35
CA SER A 538 26.25 -10.06 18.08
C SER A 538 25.04 -9.34 17.48
N GLU A 539 23.94 -10.07 17.29
CA GLU A 539 22.68 -9.57 16.70
C GLU A 539 21.94 -8.51 17.54
N GLU A 540 22.42 -8.18 18.74
CA GLU A 540 21.80 -7.16 19.61
C GLU A 540 22.37 -5.76 19.38
N PRO A 541 21.51 -4.71 19.23
CA PRO A 541 21.96 -3.35 19.04
C PRO A 541 22.69 -2.83 20.28
N GLN A 542 23.98 -2.54 20.14
CA GLN A 542 24.77 -1.93 21.20
C GLN A 542 24.30 -0.48 21.45
N PHE A 543 24.21 -0.09 22.73
CA PHE A 543 23.85 1.27 23.10
C PHE A 543 24.98 2.24 22.67
N PRO A 544 24.71 3.25 21.82
CA PRO A 544 25.75 4.16 21.36
C PRO A 544 26.38 4.93 22.51
N LYS A 545 27.63 5.38 22.35
CA LYS A 545 28.37 6.15 23.38
C LYS A 545 27.86 7.59 23.52
N VAL A 546 26.54 7.79 23.61
CA VAL A 546 25.86 9.10 23.71
C VAL A 546 26.39 9.91 24.89
N GLY A 547 26.62 9.27 26.04
CA GLY A 547 27.19 9.96 27.21
C GLY A 547 28.63 10.47 27.02
N GLN A 548 29.39 9.93 26.08
CA GLN A 548 30.72 10.46 25.73
C GLN A 548 30.59 11.64 24.75
N VAL A 549 29.64 11.59 23.81
CA VAL A 549 29.29 12.74 22.95
C VAL A 549 28.80 13.92 23.81
N LEU A 550 27.92 13.69 24.77
CA LEU A 550 27.42 14.76 25.65
C LEU A 550 28.52 15.36 26.53
N ARG A 551 29.48 14.54 27.00
CA ARG A 551 30.68 15.04 27.71
C ARG A 551 31.59 15.87 26.83
N MET A 552 31.70 15.55 25.54
CA MET A 552 32.44 16.35 24.57
C MET A 552 31.74 17.68 24.30
N LEU A 553 30.40 17.70 24.22
CA LEU A 553 29.62 18.90 23.90
C LEU A 553 29.45 19.86 25.09
N LEU A 554 29.14 19.34 26.28
CA LEU A 554 28.77 20.13 27.47
C LEU A 554 29.90 20.20 28.51
N GLY A 555 30.98 19.44 28.33
CA GLY A 555 32.06 19.34 29.32
C GLY A 555 31.73 18.42 30.50
N LYS A 556 32.74 18.10 31.31
CA LYS A 556 32.63 17.14 32.43
C LYS A 556 31.74 17.60 33.58
N THR A 557 31.49 18.91 33.68
CA THR A 557 30.71 19.53 34.76
C THR A 557 29.22 19.65 34.46
N CYS A 558 28.83 19.65 33.19
CA CYS A 558 27.44 19.89 32.77
C CYS A 558 26.81 18.74 31.99
N ALA A 559 27.58 17.71 31.62
CA ALA A 559 27.06 16.54 30.93
C ALA A 559 26.35 15.57 31.88
N PRO A 560 25.19 15.00 31.49
CA PRO A 560 24.51 13.96 32.28
C PRO A 560 25.40 12.73 32.48
N THR A 561 25.33 12.13 33.67
CA THR A 561 26.11 10.93 34.01
C THR A 561 25.45 9.67 33.45
N PHE A 562 25.84 9.28 32.23
CA PHE A 562 25.49 7.98 31.67
C PHE A 562 26.38 6.87 32.28
N PRO A 563 25.84 5.83 32.90
CA PRO A 563 26.62 4.67 33.31
C PRO A 563 27.17 3.97 32.07
N ALA A 564 28.49 3.80 32.02
CA ALA A 564 29.13 2.98 31.01
C ALA A 564 28.69 1.53 31.23
N GLY A 565 27.96 0.94 30.27
CA GLY A 565 27.58 -0.46 30.34
C GLY A 565 28.82 -1.35 30.38
N GLY A 566 28.98 -2.12 31.46
CA GLY A 566 29.97 -3.20 31.54
C GLY A 566 30.56 -3.43 32.94
N THR A 567 30.28 -4.61 33.50
CA THR A 567 30.87 -5.25 34.70
C THR A 567 30.47 -4.71 36.08
N ARG A 568 29.41 -5.30 36.65
CA ARG A 568 29.36 -5.53 38.11
C ARG A 568 30.51 -6.46 38.48
N ARG A 569 31.66 -5.91 38.86
CA ARG A 569 32.63 -6.64 39.69
C ARG A 569 32.34 -6.28 41.14
N SER A 570 31.76 -7.25 41.85
CA SER A 570 31.79 -7.31 43.30
C SER A 570 33.26 -7.34 43.72
N ASP A 571 33.76 -6.26 44.32
CA ASP A 571 34.94 -6.33 45.16
C ASP A 571 34.63 -5.65 46.50
N ASN A 572 34.50 -6.50 47.51
CA ASN A 572 34.53 -6.16 48.91
C ASN A 572 35.98 -5.82 49.28
N SER A 573 36.28 -4.57 49.59
CA SER A 573 37.37 -4.25 50.53
C SER A 573 37.10 -2.91 51.22
N ARG A 574 36.93 -3.01 52.54
CA ARG A 574 36.88 -1.89 53.49
C ARG A 574 38.17 -1.07 53.41
N GLU A 575 38.06 0.26 53.49
CA GLU A 575 38.61 1.06 54.60
C GLU A 575 38.24 2.55 54.49
N ASN A 576 38.01 3.16 55.66
CA ASN A 576 37.62 4.56 55.88
C ASN A 576 38.76 5.53 55.58
N SER A 577 38.47 6.69 54.99
CA SER A 577 38.87 7.98 55.59
C SER A 577 38.10 9.17 55.00
N PHE A 578 37.79 10.09 55.90
CA PHE A 578 36.92 11.24 55.82
C PHE A 578 37.63 12.43 55.15
N MET A 579 37.05 13.07 54.14
CA MET A 579 37.24 14.50 53.86
C MET A 579 36.06 15.05 53.04
N LEU A 580 35.44 16.09 53.58
CA LEU A 580 34.39 16.90 52.98
C LEU A 580 34.84 17.49 51.64
N SER A 581 34.04 17.32 50.58
CA SER A 581 34.01 18.26 49.45
C SER A 581 32.74 18.05 48.60
N ASP A 582 31.95 19.12 48.51
CA ASP A 582 30.93 19.46 47.51
C ASP A 582 29.86 18.44 47.13
N LYS A 583 28.86 18.33 48.01
CA LYS A 583 27.53 17.80 47.69
C LYS A 583 26.58 18.84 47.04
N ALA A 584 27.12 19.87 46.38
CA ALA A 584 26.34 21.01 45.86
C ALA A 584 26.44 21.23 44.33
N ALA A 585 27.20 20.43 43.58
CA ALA A 585 27.46 20.71 42.16
C ALA A 585 26.97 19.63 41.15
N SER A 586 26.20 18.62 41.59
CA SER A 586 25.78 17.51 40.70
C SER A 586 24.26 17.40 40.52
N GLY A 587 23.59 18.54 40.32
CA GLY A 587 22.15 18.62 40.02
C GLY A 587 21.80 18.60 38.51
N LEU A 588 22.77 18.31 37.64
CA LEU A 588 22.55 18.17 36.20
C LEU A 588 22.39 16.68 35.85
N MET A 589 21.16 16.20 36.00
CA MET A 589 20.67 14.89 35.52
C MET A 589 21.58 13.68 35.83
N GLU A 590 21.41 13.09 37.01
CA GLU A 590 21.70 11.66 37.19
C GLU A 590 20.70 10.88 36.31
N ALA A 591 21.16 10.44 35.13
CA ALA A 591 20.36 9.68 34.19
C ALA A 591 20.96 8.28 34.04
N VAL A 592 20.47 7.34 34.84
CA VAL A 592 20.56 5.92 34.49
C VAL A 592 19.58 5.69 33.33
N PRO A 593 20.01 5.23 32.15
CA PRO A 593 19.13 4.95 31.02
C PRO A 593 17.95 4.09 31.44
N GLY A 594 16.73 4.58 31.18
CA GLY A 594 15.49 3.88 31.55
C GLY A 594 14.95 4.17 32.95
N GLN A 595 15.62 4.99 33.78
CA GLN A 595 15.04 5.46 35.06
C GLN A 595 14.21 6.75 34.91
N ALA A 596 14.45 7.54 33.86
CA ALA A 596 13.74 8.79 33.58
C ALA A 596 13.32 8.87 32.09
N PRO A 597 12.24 8.19 31.69
CA PRO A 597 11.91 7.97 30.29
C PRO A 597 11.65 9.26 29.49
N TRP A 598 11.07 10.27 30.14
CA TRP A 598 10.83 11.57 29.52
C TRP A 598 12.12 12.35 29.25
N SER A 599 13.08 12.31 30.18
CA SER A 599 14.38 12.95 30.01
C SER A 599 15.21 12.29 28.91
N ASP A 600 15.18 10.96 28.85
CA ASP A 600 15.89 10.17 27.83
C ASP A 600 15.36 10.47 26.42
N LEU A 601 14.03 10.54 26.25
CA LEU A 601 13.40 10.90 24.98
C LEU A 601 13.57 12.38 24.61
N LEU A 602 13.51 13.29 25.59
CA LEU A 602 13.80 14.71 25.37
C LEU A 602 15.21 14.87 24.80
N LEU A 603 16.21 14.23 25.41
CA LEU A 603 17.59 14.29 24.95
C LEU A 603 17.77 13.74 23.54
N TRP A 604 17.15 12.58 23.27
CA TRP A 604 17.15 11.99 21.93
C TRP A 604 16.52 12.92 20.88
N ALA A 605 15.36 13.52 21.18
CA ALA A 605 14.67 14.44 20.29
C ALA A 605 15.49 15.72 20.03
N LEU A 606 16.15 16.27 21.06
CA LEU A 606 17.03 17.45 20.93
C LEU A 606 18.25 17.16 20.05
N LEU A 607 18.89 16.01 20.23
CA LEU A 607 20.06 15.61 19.43
C LEU A 607 19.70 15.45 17.94
N LEU A 608 18.53 14.89 17.66
CA LEU A 608 17.99 14.71 16.30
C LEU A 608 17.27 15.94 15.73
N ASN A 609 17.26 17.07 16.42
CA ASN A 609 16.60 18.32 16.00
C ASN A 609 15.07 18.19 15.77
N ARG A 610 14.39 17.38 16.58
CA ARG A 610 12.95 17.11 16.49
C ARG A 610 12.16 18.01 17.43
N ALA A 611 11.91 19.24 16.99
CA ALA A 611 11.37 20.33 17.79
C ALA A 611 10.04 20.02 18.49
N GLN A 612 9.04 19.54 17.75
CA GLN A 612 7.70 19.29 18.29
C GLN A 612 7.69 18.15 19.33
N MET A 613 8.47 17.09 19.09
CA MET A 613 8.62 16.01 20.08
C MET A 613 9.41 16.46 21.31
N ALA A 614 10.49 17.23 21.13
CA ALA A 614 11.26 17.76 22.25
C ALA A 614 10.40 18.65 23.16
N LEU A 615 9.57 19.51 22.56
CA LEU A 615 8.58 20.32 23.27
C LEU A 615 7.63 19.47 24.13
N TYR A 616 7.00 18.48 23.51
CA TYR A 616 6.06 17.61 24.20
C TYR A 616 6.71 16.81 25.33
N PHE A 617 7.89 16.24 25.11
CA PHE A 617 8.60 15.49 26.16
C PHE A 617 9.08 16.38 27.31
N TRP A 618 9.39 17.65 27.02
CA TRP A 618 9.72 18.64 28.03
C TRP A 618 8.51 18.99 28.91
N GLU A 619 7.34 19.22 28.30
CA GLU A 619 6.08 19.50 29.02
C GLU A 619 5.67 18.35 29.96
N MET A 620 5.93 17.11 29.57
CA MET A 620 5.61 15.91 30.35
C MET A 620 6.67 15.55 31.41
N GLY A 621 7.84 16.21 31.40
CA GLY A 621 8.95 15.94 32.30
C GLY A 621 8.82 16.61 33.67
N SER A 622 9.37 15.99 34.72
CA SER A 622 9.28 16.48 36.10
C SER A 622 10.16 17.70 36.43
N ASN A 623 11.21 17.96 35.64
CA ASN A 623 12.22 18.99 35.91
C ASN A 623 12.24 20.10 34.85
N SER A 624 11.12 20.81 34.68
CA SER A 624 10.91 21.76 33.56
C SER A 624 11.97 22.86 33.44
N VAL A 625 12.39 23.50 34.54
CA VAL A 625 13.36 24.61 34.49
C VAL A 625 14.77 24.14 34.15
N ALA A 626 15.26 23.12 34.84
CA ALA A 626 16.61 22.59 34.63
C ALA A 626 16.77 21.95 33.24
N SER A 627 15.74 21.21 32.79
CA SER A 627 15.72 20.62 31.45
C SER A 627 15.64 21.68 30.34
N ALA A 628 14.90 22.78 30.52
CA ALA A 628 14.85 23.87 29.55
C ALA A 628 16.21 24.58 29.38
N LEU A 629 16.90 24.86 30.49
CA LEU A 629 18.24 25.46 30.47
C LEU A 629 19.27 24.50 29.84
N GLY A 630 19.21 23.22 30.20
CA GLY A 630 20.06 22.18 29.60
C GLY A 630 19.81 22.02 28.10
N ALA A 631 18.54 22.01 27.67
CA ALA A 631 18.15 21.96 26.26
C ALA A 631 18.63 23.19 25.48
N SER A 632 18.43 24.39 26.03
CA SER A 632 18.90 25.66 25.45
C SER A 632 20.42 25.66 25.25
N LEU A 633 21.18 25.23 26.27
CA LEU A 633 22.63 25.11 26.19
C LEU A 633 23.06 24.10 25.11
N LEU A 634 22.48 22.90 25.12
CA LEU A 634 22.79 21.85 24.16
C LEU A 634 22.51 22.29 22.71
N LEU A 635 21.34 22.90 22.47
CA LEU A 635 20.96 23.39 21.14
C LEU A 635 21.86 24.52 20.65
N ARG A 636 22.29 25.44 21.52
CA ARG A 636 23.26 26.49 21.17
C ARG A 636 24.62 25.92 20.76
N VAL A 637 25.09 24.88 21.47
CA VAL A 637 26.36 24.20 21.12
C VAL A 637 26.21 23.46 19.80
N LEU A 638 25.15 22.66 19.63
CA LEU A 638 24.87 21.93 18.40
C LEU A 638 24.69 22.87 17.20
N GLY A 639 23.99 23.99 17.38
CA GLY A 639 23.81 25.00 16.34
C GLY A 639 25.10 25.68 15.86
N ARG A 640 26.18 25.66 16.67
CA ARG A 640 27.51 26.15 16.24
C ARG A 640 28.29 25.10 15.44
N LEU A 641 27.96 23.83 15.62
CA LEU A 641 28.60 22.70 14.94
C LEU A 641 27.85 22.29 13.66
N GLU A 642 26.60 22.73 13.51
CA GLU A 642 25.76 22.44 12.36
C GLU A 642 26.24 23.21 11.12
N THR A 643 26.56 22.47 10.07
CA THR A 643 27.06 23.05 8.80
C THR A 643 25.93 23.46 7.87
N GLU A 644 24.75 22.86 8.01
CA GLU A 644 23.57 23.20 7.20
C GLU A 644 22.79 24.38 7.78
N ALA A 645 22.60 25.42 6.97
CA ALA A 645 21.97 26.67 7.42
C ALA A 645 20.52 26.49 7.87
N GLU A 646 19.74 25.64 7.19
CA GLU A 646 18.33 25.37 7.55
C GLU A 646 18.22 24.63 8.89
N GLU A 647 19.02 23.58 9.09
CA GLU A 647 19.05 22.83 10.34
C GLU A 647 19.56 23.69 11.51
N ALA A 648 20.57 24.52 11.26
CA ALA A 648 21.09 25.48 12.24
C ALA A 648 20.02 26.52 12.63
N ALA A 649 19.24 27.01 11.66
CA ALA A 649 18.12 27.92 11.92
C ALA A 649 17.03 27.26 12.77
N ARG A 650 16.64 26.00 12.47
CA ARG A 650 15.68 25.25 13.29
C ARG A 650 16.18 25.04 14.72
N ARG A 651 17.46 24.65 14.90
CA ARG A 651 18.07 24.51 16.23
C ARG A 651 18.07 25.83 17.01
N LYS A 652 18.35 26.95 16.33
CA LYS A 652 18.36 28.29 16.94
C LYS A 652 16.96 28.74 17.37
N GLU A 653 15.95 28.43 16.57
CA GLU A 653 14.55 28.71 16.93
C GLU A 653 14.12 27.88 18.15
N LEU A 654 14.45 26.59 18.15
CA LEU A 654 14.16 25.69 19.26
C LEU A 654 14.92 26.07 20.55
N ALA A 655 16.12 26.65 20.43
CA ALA A 655 16.92 27.11 21.58
C ALA A 655 16.25 28.23 22.41
N LYS A 656 15.11 28.77 21.95
CA LYS A 656 14.29 29.74 22.68
C LYS A 656 13.41 29.12 23.79
N PHE A 657 13.69 27.88 24.23
CA PHE A 657 13.05 27.22 25.39
C PHE A 657 12.93 28.14 26.63
N GLU A 658 13.91 29.02 26.85
CA GLU A 658 13.92 30.00 27.94
C GLU A 658 12.69 30.95 27.92
N GLY A 659 12.18 31.32 26.74
CA GLY A 659 10.98 32.15 26.61
C GLY A 659 9.68 31.40 26.91
N TRP A 660 9.66 30.08 26.68
CA TRP A 660 8.50 29.24 26.95
C TRP A 660 8.37 28.86 28.43
N VAL A 661 9.48 28.75 29.16
CA VAL A 661 9.49 28.65 30.63
C VAL A 661 8.77 29.85 31.26
N LEU A 662 9.04 31.07 30.77
CA LEU A 662 8.43 32.31 31.27
C LEU A 662 6.93 32.38 30.93
N TRP A 663 6.52 31.90 29.76
CA TRP A 663 5.10 31.85 29.36
C TRP A 663 4.32 30.80 30.15
N GLY A 664 4.90 29.62 30.37
CA GLY A 664 4.31 28.55 31.20
C GLY A 664 4.17 28.97 32.67
N MET A 665 5.17 29.65 33.25
CA MET A 665 5.04 30.20 34.61
C MET A 665 3.99 31.32 34.71
N GLY A 666 3.80 32.12 33.65
CA GLY A 666 2.78 33.17 33.60
C GLY A 666 1.34 32.64 33.51
N ALA A 667 1.10 31.57 32.76
CA ALA A 667 -0.23 30.98 32.58
C ALA A 667 -0.74 30.26 33.85
N TRP A 668 0.15 29.69 34.65
CA TRP A 668 -0.19 29.03 35.92
C TRP A 668 -0.38 30.03 37.07
N GLY A 669 0.06 31.28 36.91
CA GLY A 669 -0.10 32.37 37.89
C GLY A 669 -1.44 33.11 37.81
N THR A 670 -2.29 32.84 36.81
CA THR A 670 -3.53 33.62 36.58
C THR A 670 -4.83 32.81 36.54
N THR A 671 -4.81 31.49 36.67
CA THR A 671 -6.05 30.67 36.79
C THR A 671 -6.33 30.32 38.24
N GLY A 672 -6.73 31.33 39.00
CA GLY A 672 -7.22 31.21 40.37
C GLY A 672 -8.62 31.78 40.52
N SER A 673 -9.61 31.31 39.73
CA SER A 673 -11.04 31.32 40.10
C SER A 673 -11.91 30.68 39.01
N SER A 674 -12.72 29.70 39.44
CA SER A 674 -13.95 29.16 38.81
C SER A 674 -13.83 27.83 38.02
N GLN A 675 -14.18 26.73 38.74
CA GLN A 675 -14.96 25.50 38.40
C GLN A 675 -14.87 24.90 36.97
N GLU A 676 -14.83 23.60 36.70
CA GLU A 676 -14.82 22.30 37.43
C GLU A 676 -14.53 21.23 36.34
N GLY A 677 -13.75 20.17 36.63
CA GLY A 677 -13.51 19.09 35.65
C GLY A 677 -12.27 18.22 35.91
N VAL A 678 -12.34 17.38 36.94
CA VAL A 678 -11.32 16.56 37.60
C VAL A 678 -10.48 15.63 36.69
N VAL A 679 -9.15 15.74 36.77
CA VAL A 679 -8.23 14.58 36.77
C VAL A 679 -7.27 14.76 37.95
N SER A 680 -7.46 13.96 38.98
CA SER A 680 -6.68 13.98 40.22
C SER A 680 -5.27 13.42 40.00
N LEU A 681 -4.24 14.21 40.32
CA LEU A 681 -2.87 13.73 40.58
C LEU A 681 -2.64 13.65 42.09
N PRO A 682 -2.02 12.56 42.61
CA PRO A 682 -1.72 12.45 44.04
C PRO A 682 -0.52 13.32 44.40
N PHE A 683 -0.72 14.20 45.38
CA PHE A 683 0.31 14.87 46.16
C PHE A 683 1.29 13.88 46.77
N LEU A 684 2.57 14.22 46.81
CA LEU A 684 3.42 13.95 47.96
C LEU A 684 4.55 14.98 48.05
N LEU A 685 4.69 15.48 49.27
CA LEU A 685 5.71 16.37 49.84
C LEU A 685 7.14 15.93 49.54
#